data_AF-A0A4Q4WZZ5-F1
#
_entry.id   AF-A0A4Q4WZZ5-F1
#
_cell.length_a   1.000
_cell.length_b   1.000
_cell.length_c   1.000
_cell.angle_alpha   90.00
_cell.angle_beta   90.00
_cell.angle_gamma   90.00
#
_symmetry.space_group_name_H-M   'P 1'
#
loop_
_entity.id
_entity.type
_entity.pdbx_description
1 polymer ?
#
loop_
_entity_poly.entity_id
_entity_poly.type
_entity_poly.pdbx_seq_one_letter_code
_entity_poly.pdbx_strand_id
1 'polypeptide(L)'
;MRPFSLFSMTGIAAIFDLVRAADFYIYAEDRFEPLADVPGGVSLSGFGFYDSPPDCRDVGHSTFLPDLDDVSSKHGVRCEGCGTGSGGPVDITELEWNTDANGHFTYYKDRDGSYVDLGGVVHGRCVADTSDSYNCVFPPGLSTLKGVSQLRCTPGAPAPEPTKPPAPEPTKPVLRIQPLGDSITKGSGSSDGNGYRRPLREMLADIVTDIDMIGSLADGIMEDSSHEGHSGSFLAEIHGYALSSLGASPNVVLLHAGTNNMDLDVDVDTAPGLVQGIIDEILDRLPDTTVIVAKIIWANDPRMQANTNAFNARIEELVTENERAGKHVLLADMSAIITSDDLNDRKHPNDKGYRKMATVWLDAIKVGIERGWIRNPKEPSETDGVGLGTDSGSGPVFNCEGGNWEKMGTVFDSFRTWEELGTLVPAQRNGRQDKVILADLNGDGLTDYILADDDGSVRAWINNGISLPFTEFGKINPPWQSVTGSMVRMADVDNDGRADMIALYPDGAAKVWKNTDDGRTFKALDANWATGLEVREKVRIEDMDGDGYADYVILYSGGAVKWARNTHNNGKDPSKSNWNEPVTIAPGLSGVPPDTTRLRDLDGDGKADYLVVYDGGAVRALRNTGNLNKDSAKRNWEDWGTIAPGVSGITGDMIRFSDIDGDGRADFLAVSADGSVRAWRNLGIIPNKIKNIRFADLDGDRRADIIFVDQVGAARAWLNQGDRMWNYAGEIAPGPSEDVSNSRIEFADVDGDGLADYLLIYGGGAVKAFLNNGNIPDRGRGRNWQEGLTISPGIEGAPGDKVHFADITGDGRADFLVIWDGGAVTAYLNNGNIPPKPGTRIWQDGYTVATGVGEPGSKVRFADITGDRRAEYLIVYDGGAVKSYNNTGNIPDVGRPRNWFAMGVIAAGVSPQGPVRFADINGDGKADYLTVFEDGHVNAHINTCSWKSDI
;
A
#
# COMPACT_ATOMS: atom_id res chain seq x y z
N MET A 1 32.59 -33.19 42.54
CA MET A 1 31.66 -33.22 43.69
C MET A 1 30.33 -32.72 43.18
N ARG A 2 29.35 -33.62 43.01
CA ARG A 2 27.98 -33.24 42.67
C ARG A 2 27.28 -32.86 43.99
N PRO A 3 26.60 -31.70 44.10
CA PRO A 3 25.83 -31.41 45.28
C PRO A 3 24.60 -32.32 45.31
N PHE A 4 24.32 -32.85 46.49
CA PHE A 4 23.19 -33.69 46.83
C PHE A 4 21.87 -32.98 46.55
N SER A 5 20.92 -33.71 45.95
CA SER A 5 19.51 -33.32 45.84
C SER A 5 18.83 -33.69 47.16
N LEU A 6 18.59 -32.69 48.01
CA LEU A 6 17.52 -32.73 49.01
C LEU A 6 16.41 -31.80 48.50
N PHE A 7 15.19 -32.34 48.41
CA PHE A 7 13.92 -31.69 48.10
C PHE A 7 13.91 -30.69 46.94
N SER A 8 13.24 -31.07 45.86
CA SER A 8 12.65 -30.13 44.93
C SER A 8 11.71 -29.21 45.71
N MET A 9 12.19 -28.02 46.08
CA MET A 9 11.34 -26.92 46.53
C MET A 9 10.60 -26.35 45.31
N THR A 10 9.59 -27.07 44.82
CA THR A 10 8.49 -26.44 44.10
C THR A 10 7.61 -25.73 45.13
N GLY A 11 8.02 -24.51 45.51
CA GLY A 11 7.30 -23.64 46.44
C GLY A 11 7.58 -22.16 46.25
N ILE A 12 8.27 -21.75 45.18
CA ILE A 12 8.65 -20.35 44.95
C ILE A 12 7.42 -19.46 44.64
N ALA A 13 6.32 -20.05 44.16
CA ALA A 13 5.07 -19.30 43.90
C ALA A 13 4.18 -19.06 45.14
N ALA A 14 4.37 -19.80 46.25
CA ALA A 14 3.39 -19.83 47.34
C ALA A 14 3.53 -18.70 48.39
N ILE A 15 4.66 -17.99 48.43
CA ILE A 15 4.89 -16.92 49.44
C ILE A 15 4.23 -15.60 49.02
N PHE A 16 4.06 -15.36 47.71
CA PHE A 16 3.55 -14.09 47.20
C PHE A 16 2.12 -13.78 47.68
N ASP A 17 1.30 -14.82 47.84
CA ASP A 17 -0.08 -14.68 48.34
C ASP A 17 -0.16 -14.63 49.88
N LEU A 18 0.86 -15.11 50.60
CA LEU A 18 0.70 -15.45 52.01
C LEU A 18 0.85 -14.25 52.96
N VAL A 19 1.69 -13.27 52.61
CA VAL A 19 1.85 -12.00 53.37
C VAL A 19 0.79 -10.95 52.96
N ARG A 20 0.04 -11.22 51.88
CA ARG A 20 -1.08 -10.40 51.37
C ARG A 20 -2.46 -11.02 51.63
N ALA A 21 -2.53 -12.28 52.08
CA ALA A 21 -3.76 -12.98 52.42
C ALA A 21 -4.38 -12.43 53.71
N ALA A 22 -5.71 -12.53 53.82
CA ALA A 22 -6.50 -11.93 54.91
C ALA A 22 -6.07 -12.38 56.32
N ASP A 23 -5.52 -13.59 56.48
CA ASP A 23 -4.86 -14.12 57.67
C ASP A 23 -3.78 -15.13 57.23
N PHE A 24 -2.68 -15.25 57.97
CA PHE A 24 -1.73 -16.36 57.83
C PHE A 24 -1.17 -16.82 59.17
N TYR A 25 -0.65 -18.04 59.22
CA TYR A 25 -0.17 -18.71 60.43
C TYR A 25 1.29 -19.12 60.27
N ILE A 26 2.06 -18.95 61.33
CA ILE A 26 3.46 -19.34 61.42
C ILE A 26 3.59 -20.44 62.46
N TYR A 27 4.08 -21.61 62.04
CA TYR A 27 4.32 -22.77 62.89
C TYR A 27 5.81 -22.96 63.11
N ALA A 28 6.22 -23.29 64.34
CA ALA A 28 7.56 -23.82 64.61
C ALA A 28 7.53 -25.32 64.33
N GLU A 29 8.44 -25.79 63.47
CA GLU A 29 8.38 -27.12 62.88
C GLU A 29 9.69 -27.89 63.02
N ASP A 30 9.57 -29.19 63.25
CA ASP A 30 10.64 -30.16 63.12
C ASP A 30 10.33 -31.14 61.99
N ARG A 31 11.25 -31.23 61.03
CA ARG A 31 11.18 -32.14 59.89
C ARG A 31 12.27 -33.18 60.02
N PHE A 32 11.89 -34.44 60.18
CA PHE A 32 12.80 -35.57 60.21
C PHE A 32 12.70 -36.37 58.92
N GLU A 33 13.84 -36.64 58.29
CA GLU A 33 13.92 -37.45 57.07
C GLU A 33 14.96 -38.56 57.19
N PRO A 34 14.54 -39.84 57.05
CA PRO A 34 15.45 -40.96 56.93
C PRO A 34 16.14 -40.98 55.56
N LEU A 35 17.37 -40.47 55.50
CA LEU A 35 18.22 -40.64 54.32
C LEU A 35 18.95 -41.99 54.38
N ALA A 36 18.90 -42.76 53.29
CA ALA A 36 19.48 -44.10 53.22
C ALA A 36 20.99 -44.15 53.55
N ASP A 37 21.71 -43.06 53.32
CA ASP A 37 23.17 -42.96 53.47
C ASP A 37 23.61 -42.24 54.77
N VAL A 38 22.68 -41.81 55.63
CA VAL A 38 22.97 -41.11 56.90
C VAL A 38 22.36 -41.89 58.07
N PRO A 39 23.15 -42.67 58.83
CA PRO A 39 22.65 -43.41 59.99
C PRO A 39 22.08 -42.44 61.04
N GLY A 40 20.75 -42.44 61.20
CA GLY A 40 20.03 -41.56 62.12
C GLY A 40 19.15 -40.48 61.46
N GLY A 41 19.17 -40.31 60.14
CA GLY A 41 18.37 -39.32 59.41
C GLY A 41 18.85 -37.87 59.58
N VAL A 42 18.22 -36.94 58.86
CA VAL A 42 18.45 -35.49 59.01
C VAL A 42 17.22 -34.87 59.69
N SER A 43 17.45 -34.10 60.75
CA SER A 43 16.42 -33.30 61.39
C SER A 43 16.66 -31.83 61.07
N LEU A 44 15.67 -31.17 60.49
CA LEU A 44 15.67 -29.73 60.23
C LEU A 44 14.62 -29.09 61.12
N SER A 45 15.03 -28.06 61.86
CA SER A 45 14.12 -27.21 62.62
C SER A 45 14.01 -25.86 61.91
N GLY A 46 12.80 -25.31 61.87
CA GLY A 46 12.51 -24.06 61.18
C GLY A 46 11.05 -23.66 61.34
N PHE A 47 10.56 -22.80 60.44
CA PHE A 47 9.21 -22.28 60.52
C PHE A 47 8.44 -22.51 59.21
N GLY A 48 7.23 -23.03 59.35
CA GLY A 48 6.28 -23.21 58.24
C GLY A 48 5.25 -22.09 58.21
N PHE A 49 4.94 -21.60 57.01
CA PHE A 49 3.97 -20.54 56.78
C PHE A 49 2.76 -21.07 56.00
N TYR A 50 1.56 -20.80 56.51
CA TYR A 50 0.29 -21.32 55.98
C TYR A 50 -0.80 -20.25 55.94
N ASP A 51 -1.70 -20.32 54.97
CA ASP A 51 -2.88 -19.44 54.85
C ASP A 51 -4.02 -19.82 55.82
N SER A 52 -3.96 -21.03 56.37
CA SER A 52 -4.92 -21.60 57.31
C SER A 52 -4.25 -22.69 58.17
N PRO A 53 -4.82 -23.09 59.31
CA PRO A 53 -4.29 -24.20 60.10
C PRO A 53 -4.18 -25.49 59.25
N PRO A 54 -2.98 -26.08 59.07
CA PRO A 54 -2.73 -27.08 58.04
C PRO A 54 -3.10 -28.50 58.46
N ASP A 55 -3.55 -29.33 57.50
CA ASP A 55 -3.64 -30.78 57.67
C ASP A 55 -2.41 -31.53 57.11
N CYS A 56 -2.32 -32.85 57.31
CA CYS A 56 -1.15 -33.62 56.88
C CYS A 56 -0.92 -33.68 55.35
N ARG A 57 -1.86 -33.23 54.52
CA ARG A 57 -1.66 -33.05 53.07
C ARG A 57 -1.01 -31.71 52.77
N ASP A 58 -1.34 -30.68 53.55
CA ASP A 58 -0.87 -29.30 53.35
C ASP A 58 0.60 -29.12 53.77
N VAL A 59 1.01 -29.78 54.86
CA VAL A 59 2.37 -29.66 55.43
C VAL A 59 3.49 -30.11 54.47
N GLY A 60 3.18 -30.95 53.48
CA GLY A 60 4.14 -31.39 52.46
C GLY A 60 4.43 -30.33 51.37
N HIS A 61 3.56 -29.32 51.25
CA HIS A 61 3.63 -28.26 50.23
C HIS A 61 3.87 -26.86 50.82
N SER A 62 4.08 -26.77 52.13
CA SER A 62 4.31 -25.54 52.87
C SER A 62 5.54 -24.75 52.40
N THR A 63 5.54 -23.45 52.60
CA THR A 63 6.78 -22.68 52.64
C THR A 63 7.49 -22.95 53.97
N PHE A 64 8.65 -23.61 53.92
CA PHE A 64 9.50 -23.87 55.08
C PHE A 64 10.76 -23.03 55.04
N LEU A 65 10.97 -22.21 56.07
CA LEU A 65 12.17 -21.40 56.24
C LEU A 65 13.03 -22.00 57.37
N PRO A 66 14.32 -22.34 57.11
CA PRO A 66 15.19 -22.86 58.15
C PRO A 66 15.52 -21.78 59.19
N ASP A 67 15.71 -22.21 60.44
CA ASP A 67 16.18 -21.32 61.52
C ASP A 67 17.68 -21.02 61.36
N LEU A 68 18.03 -19.73 61.33
CA LEU A 68 19.37 -19.21 61.08
C LEU A 68 19.69 -18.07 62.06
N ASP A 69 20.98 -17.93 62.41
CA ASP A 69 21.45 -16.84 63.28
C ASP A 69 21.35 -15.43 62.63
N ASP A 70 21.24 -15.37 61.30
CA ASP A 70 21.19 -14.14 60.50
C ASP A 70 20.50 -14.39 59.16
N VAL A 71 19.48 -13.56 58.87
CA VAL A 71 18.64 -13.63 57.66
C VAL A 71 18.66 -12.33 56.84
N SER A 72 19.54 -11.38 57.18
CA SER A 72 19.66 -10.07 56.52
C SER A 72 19.83 -10.15 54.99
N SER A 73 20.45 -11.22 54.51
CA SER A 73 20.71 -11.49 53.07
C SER A 73 20.52 -12.95 52.69
N LYS A 74 19.88 -13.75 53.57
CA LYS A 74 19.75 -15.20 53.42
C LYS A 74 18.31 -15.62 53.62
N HIS A 75 17.82 -16.49 52.74
CA HIS A 75 16.55 -17.19 52.89
C HIS A 75 16.48 -17.98 54.20
N GLY A 76 15.63 -17.57 55.15
CA GLY A 76 15.50 -18.21 56.45
C GLY A 76 14.72 -17.37 57.46
N VAL A 77 14.65 -17.86 58.69
CA VAL A 77 14.06 -17.18 59.85
C VAL A 77 15.11 -17.07 60.95
N ARG A 78 15.17 -15.92 61.62
CA ARG A 78 15.90 -15.71 62.86
C ARG A 78 14.88 -15.39 63.94
N CYS A 79 14.90 -16.13 65.04
CA CYS A 79 13.98 -15.88 66.13
C CYS A 79 14.69 -15.58 67.45
N GLU A 80 14.30 -14.47 68.09
CA GLU A 80 14.63 -14.20 69.49
C GLU A 80 13.44 -14.52 70.39
N GLY A 81 13.76 -15.18 71.50
CA GLY A 81 12.75 -15.71 72.43
C GLY A 81 12.35 -17.15 72.11
N CYS A 82 12.57 -17.64 70.88
CA CYS A 82 12.29 -19.03 70.46
C CYS A 82 13.10 -20.11 71.19
N GLY A 83 12.52 -21.31 71.24
CA GLY A 83 13.15 -22.54 71.70
C GLY A 83 13.50 -23.39 70.48
N THR A 84 14.41 -24.34 70.64
CA THR A 84 14.81 -25.20 69.52
C THR A 84 13.71 -26.22 69.21
N GLY A 85 13.08 -26.10 68.04
CA GLY A 85 12.11 -27.06 67.50
C GLY A 85 10.65 -26.94 67.99
N SER A 86 9.82 -27.90 67.61
CA SER A 86 8.36 -27.99 67.80
C SER A 86 7.88 -28.25 69.26
N GLY A 87 8.72 -27.94 70.26
CA GLY A 87 8.61 -28.41 71.65
C GLY A 87 7.67 -27.68 72.62
N GLY A 88 6.72 -26.84 72.15
CA GLY A 88 5.72 -26.15 73.00
C GLY A 88 5.87 -24.62 73.03
N PRO A 89 4.94 -23.88 73.68
CA PRO A 89 4.76 -22.44 73.47
C PRO A 89 6.01 -21.66 73.79
N VAL A 90 6.46 -20.86 72.83
CA VAL A 90 7.63 -20.03 73.03
C VAL A 90 7.26 -18.56 73.04
N ASP A 91 7.85 -17.82 73.98
CA ASP A 91 7.62 -16.39 74.11
C ASP A 91 8.46 -15.60 73.09
N ILE A 92 8.05 -15.66 71.82
CA ILE A 92 8.72 -14.97 70.72
C ILE A 92 8.71 -13.46 70.99
N THR A 93 9.88 -12.89 71.25
CA THR A 93 10.07 -11.46 71.45
C THR A 93 10.31 -10.74 70.14
N GLU A 94 11.04 -11.37 69.22
CA GLU A 94 11.34 -10.87 67.88
C GLU A 94 11.42 -12.03 66.89
N LEU A 95 10.80 -11.89 65.72
CA LEU A 95 10.87 -12.89 64.65
C LEU A 95 11.18 -12.19 63.34
N GLU A 96 12.32 -12.53 62.74
CA GLU A 96 12.83 -11.93 61.52
C GLU A 96 12.84 -13.00 60.42
N TRP A 97 12.35 -12.70 59.23
CA TRP A 97 12.35 -13.67 58.13
C TRP A 97 12.61 -13.02 56.77
N ASN A 98 13.28 -13.78 55.91
CA ASN A 98 13.64 -13.38 54.57
C ASN A 98 13.40 -14.54 53.60
N THR A 99 12.83 -14.22 52.45
CA THR A 99 12.42 -15.21 51.45
C THR A 99 13.14 -15.06 50.10
N ASP A 100 14.18 -14.23 50.03
CA ASP A 100 14.93 -13.78 48.83
C ASP A 100 14.09 -13.05 47.76
N ALA A 101 12.86 -13.49 47.50
CA ALA A 101 11.97 -12.97 46.46
C ALA A 101 11.04 -11.84 46.94
N ASN A 102 10.62 -11.84 48.22
CA ASN A 102 9.51 -11.00 48.70
C ASN A 102 9.90 -9.99 49.78
N GLY A 103 11.19 -9.85 50.02
CA GLY A 103 11.72 -8.94 51.02
C GLY A 103 11.87 -9.56 52.40
N HIS A 104 12.22 -8.69 53.33
CA HIS A 104 12.73 -9.03 54.65
C HIS A 104 11.88 -8.32 55.70
N PHE A 105 11.35 -9.10 56.64
CA PHE A 105 10.36 -8.64 57.61
C PHE A 105 10.79 -8.96 59.03
N THR A 106 10.35 -8.13 59.97
CA THR A 106 10.60 -8.32 61.40
C THR A 106 9.35 -8.04 62.22
N TYR A 107 8.91 -9.04 62.96
CA TYR A 107 7.88 -8.96 63.99
C TYR A 107 8.49 -8.60 65.34
N TYR A 108 7.84 -7.71 66.08
CA TYR A 108 8.23 -7.32 67.44
C TYR A 108 7.07 -7.48 68.42
N LYS A 109 7.25 -8.30 69.46
CA LYS A 109 6.22 -8.51 70.49
C LYS A 109 5.95 -7.24 71.31
N ASP A 110 7.00 -6.45 71.57
CA ASP A 110 6.91 -5.23 72.37
C ASP A 110 6.34 -4.03 71.60
N ARG A 111 6.14 -4.14 70.28
CA ARG A 111 5.57 -3.11 69.40
C ARG A 111 4.19 -3.49 68.90
N ASP A 112 3.30 -3.81 69.82
CA ASP A 112 1.87 -4.13 69.59
C ASP A 112 1.58 -5.38 68.73
N GLY A 113 2.61 -6.18 68.45
CA GLY A 113 2.54 -7.35 67.59
C GLY A 113 2.69 -7.03 66.10
N SER A 114 3.06 -5.80 65.74
CA SER A 114 3.31 -5.44 64.36
C SER A 114 4.50 -6.19 63.73
N TYR A 115 4.40 -6.49 62.44
CA TYR A 115 5.56 -6.87 61.63
C TYR A 115 5.81 -5.83 60.53
N VAL A 116 7.09 -5.49 60.36
CA VAL A 116 7.55 -4.39 59.50
C VAL A 116 8.54 -4.88 58.47
N ASP A 117 8.67 -4.18 57.34
CA ASP A 117 9.78 -4.39 56.41
C ASP A 117 11.05 -3.61 56.82
N LEU A 118 12.15 -3.77 56.05
CA LEU A 118 13.41 -3.04 56.25
C LEU A 118 13.26 -1.50 56.16
N GLY A 119 12.21 -1.00 55.51
CA GLY A 119 11.85 0.42 55.46
C GLY A 119 11.08 0.91 56.68
N GLY A 120 10.73 0.01 57.62
CA GLY A 120 9.94 0.30 58.79
C GLY A 120 8.43 0.40 58.52
N VAL A 121 7.95 -0.02 57.35
CA VAL A 121 6.53 0.00 57.01
C VAL A 121 5.85 -1.18 57.70
N VAL A 122 4.77 -0.91 58.44
CA VAL A 122 3.95 -1.95 59.10
C VAL A 122 3.06 -2.63 58.06
N HIS A 123 3.23 -3.94 57.88
CA HIS A 123 2.45 -4.74 56.93
C HIS A 123 1.30 -5.50 57.60
N GLY A 124 1.37 -5.69 58.92
CA GLY A 124 0.28 -6.28 59.69
C GLY A 124 0.63 -6.51 61.13
N ARG A 125 -0.26 -7.23 61.82
CA ARG A 125 -0.11 -7.58 63.23
C ARG A 125 -0.28 -9.07 63.44
N CYS A 126 0.63 -9.64 64.21
CA CYS A 126 0.60 -11.01 64.66
C CYS A 126 0.26 -11.07 66.14
N VAL A 127 -0.54 -12.07 66.50
CA VAL A 127 -0.81 -12.43 67.89
C VAL A 127 -0.27 -13.82 68.15
N ALA A 128 0.25 -14.05 69.36
CA ALA A 128 0.67 -15.37 69.80
C ALA A 128 -0.49 -16.36 69.69
N ASP A 129 -0.26 -17.46 68.99
CA ASP A 129 -1.27 -18.48 68.72
C ASP A 129 -0.65 -19.85 68.86
N THR A 130 -0.99 -20.58 69.92
CA THR A 130 -0.61 -21.98 70.13
C THR A 130 -1.82 -22.92 70.10
N SER A 131 -2.92 -22.46 69.50
CA SER A 131 -4.20 -23.16 69.51
C SER A 131 -4.21 -24.43 68.65
N ASP A 132 -3.25 -24.57 67.74
CA ASP A 132 -3.18 -25.70 66.81
C ASP A 132 -1.78 -26.32 66.72
N SER A 133 -1.75 -27.63 66.43
CA SER A 133 -0.53 -28.40 66.24
C SER A 133 -0.80 -29.65 65.41
N TYR A 134 0.20 -30.11 64.66
CA TYR A 134 0.10 -31.30 63.84
C TYR A 134 1.31 -32.23 64.05
N ASN A 135 1.12 -33.53 63.78
CA ASN A 135 2.17 -34.55 63.80
C ASN A 135 1.90 -35.58 62.70
N CYS A 136 2.56 -35.41 61.56
CA CYS A 136 2.33 -36.16 60.34
C CYS A 136 3.48 -37.13 60.06
N VAL A 137 3.12 -38.36 59.67
CA VAL A 137 4.07 -39.45 59.43
C VAL A 137 3.86 -39.99 58.02
N PHE A 138 4.90 -39.95 57.18
CA PHE A 138 4.81 -40.30 55.75
C PHE A 138 5.54 -41.62 55.42
N PRO A 139 4.85 -42.65 54.90
CA PRO A 139 5.48 -43.90 54.44
C PRO A 139 5.87 -43.88 52.93
N PRO A 140 6.85 -44.71 52.47
CA PRO A 140 7.68 -45.66 53.21
C PRO A 140 9.14 -45.19 53.39
N GLY A 141 9.62 -45.16 54.64
CA GLY A 141 10.92 -44.61 55.05
C GLY A 141 10.81 -43.51 56.11
N LEU A 142 9.82 -43.67 57.00
CA LEU A 142 9.21 -42.77 58.00
C LEU A 142 9.87 -41.40 58.27
N SER A 143 9.64 -40.46 57.35
CA SER A 143 9.76 -39.03 57.63
C SER A 143 8.63 -38.57 58.56
N THR A 144 8.96 -37.73 59.54
CA THR A 144 7.97 -37.15 60.46
C THR A 144 8.05 -35.64 60.42
N LEU A 145 6.92 -34.97 60.20
CA LEU A 145 6.80 -33.51 60.29
C LEU A 145 5.91 -33.19 61.48
N LYS A 146 6.42 -32.38 62.40
CA LYS A 146 5.69 -31.90 63.57
C LYS A 146 5.72 -30.39 63.59
N GLY A 147 4.57 -29.77 63.83
CA GLY A 147 4.46 -28.32 63.90
C GLY A 147 3.54 -27.90 65.04
N VAL A 148 3.87 -26.79 65.69
CA VAL A 148 3.01 -26.11 66.67
C VAL A 148 2.87 -24.67 66.24
N SER A 149 1.63 -24.17 66.14
CA SER A 149 1.36 -22.77 65.81
C SER A 149 2.09 -21.87 66.81
N GLN A 150 2.67 -20.77 66.34
CA GLN A 150 3.33 -19.77 67.18
C GLN A 150 2.68 -18.40 67.04
N LEU A 151 2.37 -17.99 65.81
CA LEU A 151 1.79 -16.69 65.50
C LEU A 151 0.67 -16.83 64.49
N ARG A 152 -0.42 -16.11 64.73
CA ARG A 152 -1.44 -15.81 63.72
C ARG A 152 -1.32 -14.35 63.34
N CYS A 153 -1.03 -14.09 62.08
CA CYS A 153 -0.80 -12.79 61.51
C CYS A 153 -1.99 -12.35 60.67
N THR A 154 -2.36 -11.08 60.82
CA THR A 154 -3.43 -10.41 60.08
C THR A 154 -2.83 -9.19 59.37
N PRO A 155 -3.13 -8.94 58.09
CA PRO A 155 -2.64 -7.75 57.41
C PRO A 155 -3.15 -6.48 58.10
N GLY A 156 -2.31 -5.45 58.08
CA GLY A 156 -2.58 -4.19 58.75
C GLY A 156 -3.65 -3.40 58.00
N ALA A 157 -4.71 -3.04 58.72
CA ALA A 157 -5.47 -1.81 58.50
C ALA A 157 -4.56 -0.67 57.98
N PRO A 158 -4.60 -0.14 56.73
CA PRO A 158 -3.70 0.97 56.40
C PRO A 158 -3.93 2.13 57.37
N ALA A 159 -2.83 2.76 57.81
CA ALA A 159 -2.85 3.79 58.86
C ALA A 159 -3.82 4.94 58.52
N PRO A 160 -4.53 5.50 59.51
CA PRO A 160 -5.45 6.60 59.28
C PRO A 160 -4.67 7.87 58.93
N GLU A 161 -4.90 8.41 57.73
CA GLU A 161 -4.42 9.73 57.33
C GLU A 161 -4.94 10.83 58.28
N PRO A 162 -4.19 11.92 58.50
CA PRO A 162 -4.63 13.06 59.31
C PRO A 162 -5.97 13.56 58.78
N THR A 163 -6.92 13.81 59.68
CA THR A 163 -8.34 14.11 59.39
C THR A 163 -8.50 15.12 58.25
N LYS A 164 -8.63 14.57 57.04
CA LYS A 164 -9.17 15.22 55.86
C LYS A 164 -10.68 15.30 56.08
N PRO A 165 -11.34 16.42 55.75
CA PRO A 165 -12.79 16.55 55.87
C PRO A 165 -13.47 15.37 55.16
N PRO A 166 -14.67 14.97 55.62
CA PRO A 166 -15.33 13.73 55.19
C PRO A 166 -15.21 13.58 53.68
N ALA A 167 -14.65 12.45 53.23
CA ALA A 167 -14.66 12.12 51.83
C ALA A 167 -16.12 12.16 51.38
N PRO A 168 -16.45 12.96 50.35
CA PRO A 168 -17.79 12.92 49.77
C PRO A 168 -18.05 11.47 49.36
N GLU A 169 -19.31 11.03 49.41
CA GLU A 169 -19.74 9.76 48.81
C GLU A 169 -18.98 9.53 47.50
N PRO A 170 -18.50 8.31 47.19
CA PRO A 170 -17.77 8.08 45.95
C PRO A 170 -18.65 8.59 44.81
N THR A 171 -18.26 9.73 44.26
CA THR A 171 -19.05 10.40 43.24
C THR A 171 -18.99 9.48 42.05
N LYS A 172 -20.13 8.92 41.66
CA LYS A 172 -20.25 8.11 40.45
C LYS A 172 -19.47 8.81 39.32
N PRO A 173 -18.46 8.18 38.71
CA PRO A 173 -17.63 8.89 37.74
C PRO A 173 -18.46 9.27 36.51
N VAL A 174 -18.01 10.29 35.79
CA VAL A 174 -18.41 10.51 34.39
C VAL A 174 -17.58 9.56 33.55
N LEU A 175 -18.20 8.85 32.62
CA LEU A 175 -17.49 8.00 31.67
C LEU A 175 -17.49 8.65 30.29
N ARG A 176 -16.29 8.86 29.74
CA ARG A 176 -16.07 9.13 28.32
C ARG A 176 -15.44 7.89 27.70
N ILE A 177 -16.28 7.10 27.05
CA ILE A 177 -15.97 5.76 26.58
C ILE A 177 -15.64 5.84 25.09
N GLN A 178 -14.52 5.28 24.65
CA GLN A 178 -14.26 5.02 23.23
C GLN A 178 -14.54 3.54 22.93
N PRO A 179 -15.67 3.18 22.31
CA PRO A 179 -15.89 1.84 21.79
C PRO A 179 -14.99 1.65 20.56
N LEU A 180 -13.90 0.90 20.68
CA LEU A 180 -12.89 0.71 19.65
C LEU A 180 -12.92 -0.73 19.12
N GLY A 181 -13.03 -0.90 17.82
CA GLY A 181 -12.99 -2.25 17.25
C GLY A 181 -13.41 -2.37 15.80
N ASP A 182 -13.88 -3.57 15.46
CA ASP A 182 -14.31 -3.92 14.12
C ASP A 182 -15.86 -3.85 13.96
N SER A 183 -16.41 -4.61 13.02
CA SER A 183 -17.85 -4.68 12.71
C SER A 183 -18.71 -5.06 13.92
N ILE A 184 -18.15 -5.79 14.88
CA ILE A 184 -18.85 -6.17 16.11
C ILE A 184 -19.04 -4.94 17.00
N THR A 185 -18.04 -4.07 17.11
CA THR A 185 -18.14 -2.79 17.84
C THR A 185 -19.09 -1.81 17.17
N LYS A 186 -19.10 -1.75 15.82
CA LYS A 186 -20.13 -1.00 15.07
C LYS A 186 -21.54 -1.43 15.47
N GLY A 187 -21.77 -2.73 15.64
CA GLY A 187 -23.08 -3.30 15.97
C GLY A 187 -23.71 -4.15 14.87
N SER A 188 -22.89 -4.62 13.93
CA SER A 188 -23.35 -5.45 12.81
C SER A 188 -24.06 -6.71 13.30
N GLY A 189 -25.24 -7.01 12.76
CA GLY A 189 -26.05 -8.16 13.16
C GLY A 189 -27.05 -7.90 14.29
N SER A 190 -26.97 -6.73 14.97
CA SER A 190 -28.07 -6.25 15.81
C SER A 190 -29.22 -5.70 14.96
N SER A 191 -30.45 -5.78 15.47
CA SER A 191 -31.65 -5.32 14.75
C SER A 191 -31.74 -3.79 14.63
N ASP A 192 -30.99 -3.06 15.46
CA ASP A 192 -31.06 -1.62 15.61
C ASP A 192 -29.74 -0.90 15.31
N GLY A 193 -28.70 -1.65 14.91
CA GLY A 193 -27.37 -1.14 14.57
C GLY A 193 -26.53 -0.70 15.77
N ASN A 194 -27.01 -0.82 17.01
CA ASN A 194 -26.30 -0.31 18.19
C ASN A 194 -25.28 -1.30 18.78
N GLY A 195 -25.41 -2.60 18.49
CA GLY A 195 -24.55 -3.64 19.07
C GLY A 195 -24.61 -3.70 20.60
N TYR A 196 -23.46 -3.87 21.25
CA TYR A 196 -23.37 -3.89 22.72
C TYR A 196 -23.50 -2.50 23.35
N ARG A 197 -23.34 -1.42 22.57
CA ARG A 197 -23.20 -0.06 23.07
C ARG A 197 -24.47 0.41 23.80
N ARG A 198 -25.64 0.21 23.19
CA ARG A 198 -26.92 0.52 23.81
C ARG A 198 -27.18 -0.24 25.12
N PRO A 199 -27.17 -1.59 25.16
CA PRO A 199 -27.40 -2.31 26.41
C PRO A 199 -26.34 -2.00 27.47
N LEU A 200 -25.10 -1.69 27.09
CA LEU A 200 -24.07 -1.24 28.03
C LEU A 200 -24.41 0.12 28.64
N ARG A 201 -24.78 1.11 27.82
CA ARG A 201 -25.22 2.45 28.28
C ARG A 201 -26.40 2.34 29.25
N GLU A 202 -27.40 1.53 28.90
CA GLU A 202 -28.57 1.24 29.76
C GLU A 202 -28.15 0.67 31.12
N MET A 203 -27.18 -0.24 31.17
CA MET A 203 -26.70 -0.85 32.42
C MET A 203 -25.80 0.09 33.24
N LEU A 204 -25.05 0.98 32.59
CA LEU A 204 -24.13 1.90 33.26
C LEU A 204 -24.84 3.05 33.96
N ALA A 205 -26.04 3.45 33.48
CA ALA A 205 -26.80 4.58 34.01
C ALA A 205 -27.03 4.54 35.53
N ASP A 206 -27.05 3.35 36.14
CA ASP A 206 -27.23 3.17 37.58
C ASP A 206 -25.94 3.35 38.40
N ILE A 207 -24.75 3.31 37.80
CA ILE A 207 -23.46 3.31 38.52
C ILE A 207 -22.52 4.48 38.16
N VAL A 208 -22.90 5.31 37.19
CA VAL A 208 -22.14 6.49 36.72
C VAL A 208 -22.99 7.76 36.82
N THR A 209 -22.38 8.95 36.78
CA THR A 209 -23.12 10.23 36.77
C THR A 209 -23.56 10.60 35.37
N ASP A 210 -22.71 10.36 34.38
CA ASP A 210 -22.96 10.66 32.98
C ASP A 210 -22.11 9.74 32.08
N ILE A 211 -22.56 9.55 30.83
CA ILE A 211 -21.93 8.68 29.84
C ILE A 211 -21.85 9.44 28.52
N ASP A 212 -20.66 9.44 27.94
CA ASP A 212 -20.29 10.08 26.68
C ASP A 212 -19.53 9.04 25.83
N MET A 213 -20.17 8.47 24.81
CA MET A 213 -19.55 7.51 23.89
C MET A 213 -18.92 8.27 22.74
N ILE A 214 -17.60 8.29 22.70
CA ILE A 214 -16.86 9.05 21.69
C ILE A 214 -16.38 8.15 20.54
N GLY A 215 -16.17 8.79 19.40
CA GLY A 215 -15.70 8.14 18.18
C GLY A 215 -15.94 9.01 16.96
N SER A 216 -15.18 8.76 15.90
CA SER A 216 -15.32 9.43 14.61
C SER A 216 -16.51 8.92 13.78
N LEU A 217 -17.13 7.82 14.19
CA LEU A 217 -18.33 7.25 13.56
C LEU A 217 -19.53 7.33 14.50
N ALA A 218 -20.73 7.22 13.90
CA ALA A 218 -21.98 7.06 14.63
C ALA A 218 -22.92 6.13 13.85
N ASP A 219 -23.29 5.01 14.47
CA ASP A 219 -24.20 4.00 13.89
C ASP A 219 -25.28 3.60 14.91
N GLY A 220 -26.46 3.26 14.39
CA GLY A 220 -27.61 2.80 15.16
C GLY A 220 -28.59 3.90 15.57
N ILE A 221 -29.57 3.55 16.40
CA ILE A 221 -30.67 4.45 16.80
C ILE A 221 -30.61 4.88 18.28
N MET A 222 -29.53 4.59 18.99
CA MET A 222 -29.37 5.00 20.39
C MET A 222 -29.02 6.49 20.51
N GLU A 223 -29.35 7.07 21.66
CA GLU A 223 -28.76 8.34 22.08
C GLU A 223 -27.26 8.16 22.28
N ASP A 224 -26.45 9.13 21.85
CA ASP A 224 -24.99 9.09 21.97
C ASP A 224 -24.42 7.82 21.29
N SER A 225 -24.69 7.71 19.99
CA SER A 225 -24.38 6.54 19.17
C SER A 225 -22.96 6.57 18.59
N SER A 226 -22.05 7.37 19.15
CA SER A 226 -20.70 7.52 18.62
C SER A 226 -19.80 6.31 18.98
N HIS A 227 -18.88 5.96 18.09
CA HIS A 227 -17.95 4.83 18.25
C HIS A 227 -16.77 4.89 17.27
N GLU A 228 -15.74 4.09 17.55
CA GLU A 228 -14.58 3.84 16.69
C GLU A 228 -14.60 2.37 16.22
N GLY A 229 -15.77 1.92 15.76
CA GLY A 229 -16.02 0.55 15.30
C GLY A 229 -16.01 0.49 13.77
N HIS A 230 -14.94 -0.04 13.18
CA HIS A 230 -14.69 0.01 11.73
C HIS A 230 -14.94 -1.35 11.08
N SER A 231 -16.08 -1.46 10.38
CA SER A 231 -16.48 -2.70 9.74
C SER A 231 -15.49 -3.12 8.64
N GLY A 232 -15.07 -4.38 8.67
CA GLY A 232 -14.12 -4.95 7.70
C GLY A 232 -12.64 -4.70 7.99
N SER A 233 -12.30 -3.82 8.95
CA SER A 233 -10.91 -3.44 9.21
C SER A 233 -10.12 -4.47 10.01
N PHE A 234 -8.82 -4.53 9.74
CA PHE A 234 -7.82 -5.33 10.47
C PHE A 234 -7.17 -4.52 11.59
N LEU A 235 -6.49 -5.20 12.52
CA LEU A 235 -5.81 -4.57 13.67
C LEU A 235 -4.82 -3.46 13.28
N ALA A 236 -4.12 -3.59 12.15
CA ALA A 236 -3.19 -2.56 11.68
C ALA A 236 -3.89 -1.23 11.32
N GLU A 237 -5.11 -1.31 10.78
CA GLU A 237 -5.93 -0.14 10.43
C GLU A 237 -6.63 0.43 11.68
N ILE A 238 -7.16 -0.46 12.53
CA ILE A 238 -7.79 -0.11 13.81
C ILE A 238 -6.82 0.66 14.70
N HIS A 239 -5.52 0.36 14.62
CA HIS A 239 -4.50 1.14 15.31
C HIS A 239 -4.49 2.61 14.87
N GLY A 240 -4.58 2.89 13.57
CA GLY A 240 -4.73 4.26 13.08
C GLY A 240 -6.04 4.91 13.53
N TYR A 241 -7.15 4.17 13.48
CA TYR A 241 -8.46 4.70 13.88
C TYR A 241 -8.57 5.04 15.35
N ALA A 242 -7.92 4.26 16.23
CA ALA A 242 -7.87 4.53 17.67
C ALA A 242 -7.45 5.98 17.96
N LEU A 243 -6.53 6.53 17.16
CA LEU A 243 -5.96 7.87 17.33
C LEU A 243 -6.94 8.99 16.98
N SER A 244 -7.93 8.72 16.14
CA SER A 244 -8.87 9.73 15.63
C SER A 244 -9.72 10.40 16.71
N SER A 245 -9.84 9.78 17.89
CA SER A 245 -10.68 10.28 18.98
C SER A 245 -9.94 10.43 20.32
N LEU A 246 -8.62 10.22 20.36
CA LEU A 246 -7.86 10.40 21.62
C LEU A 246 -7.80 11.87 22.06
N GLY A 247 -7.94 12.81 21.12
CA GLY A 247 -8.08 14.24 21.45
C GLY A 247 -9.32 14.57 22.29
N ALA A 248 -10.35 13.71 22.26
CA ALA A 248 -11.51 13.83 23.15
C ALA A 248 -11.21 13.38 24.59
N SER A 249 -10.00 12.89 24.88
CA SER A 249 -9.58 12.45 26.21
C SER A 249 -10.51 11.38 26.81
N PRO A 250 -10.74 10.21 26.16
CA PRO A 250 -11.46 9.11 26.78
C PRO A 250 -10.78 8.70 28.09
N ASN A 251 -11.58 8.38 29.11
CA ASN A 251 -11.07 7.76 30.35
C ASN A 251 -11.27 6.24 30.34
N VAL A 252 -12.06 5.71 29.41
CA VAL A 252 -12.28 4.28 29.19
C VAL A 252 -12.19 3.99 27.70
N VAL A 253 -11.37 3.01 27.31
CA VAL A 253 -11.36 2.46 25.93
C VAL A 253 -11.81 1.01 25.99
N LEU A 254 -12.81 0.65 25.18
CA LEU A 254 -13.28 -0.73 25.04
C LEU A 254 -12.74 -1.31 23.74
N LEU A 255 -11.66 -2.09 23.81
CA LEU A 255 -10.98 -2.64 22.65
C LEU A 255 -11.46 -4.06 22.35
N HIS A 256 -12.30 -4.21 21.32
CA HIS A 256 -12.70 -5.50 20.75
C HIS A 256 -12.37 -5.54 19.26
N ALA A 257 -11.15 -5.99 18.94
CA ALA A 257 -10.59 -6.00 17.60
C ALA A 257 -9.80 -7.27 17.31
N GLY A 258 -9.77 -7.68 16.03
CA GLY A 258 -9.03 -8.86 15.56
C GLY A 258 -9.92 -9.92 14.92
N THR A 259 -11.25 -9.74 14.94
CA THR A 259 -12.19 -10.70 14.34
C THR A 259 -11.93 -10.90 12.85
N ASN A 260 -11.64 -9.82 12.11
CA ASN A 260 -11.36 -9.91 10.68
C ASN A 260 -9.99 -10.53 10.37
N ASN A 261 -8.98 -10.30 11.21
CA ASN A 261 -7.69 -10.97 11.10
C ASN A 261 -7.86 -12.50 11.21
N MET A 262 -8.63 -12.95 12.21
CA MET A 262 -8.88 -14.38 12.44
C MET A 262 -9.77 -15.00 11.36
N ASP A 263 -10.73 -14.24 10.82
CA ASP A 263 -11.63 -14.68 9.75
C ASP A 263 -10.91 -14.79 8.40
N LEU A 264 -10.01 -13.86 8.06
CA LEU A 264 -9.41 -13.80 6.72
C LEU A 264 -7.96 -14.30 6.65
N ASP A 265 -7.42 -14.85 7.75
CA ASP A 265 -6.03 -15.33 7.84
C ASP A 265 -5.00 -14.22 7.51
N VAL A 266 -5.26 -12.99 7.96
CA VAL A 266 -4.39 -11.83 7.76
C VAL A 266 -3.69 -11.50 9.07
N ASP A 267 -2.36 -11.48 9.07
CA ASP A 267 -1.53 -11.06 10.20
C ASP A 267 -1.82 -11.81 11.53
N VAL A 268 -2.28 -13.06 11.45
CA VAL A 268 -2.69 -13.85 12.63
C VAL A 268 -1.56 -13.99 13.66
N ASP A 269 -0.31 -14.18 13.19
CA ASP A 269 0.86 -14.34 14.05
C ASP A 269 1.30 -13.04 14.75
N THR A 270 1.09 -11.88 14.10
CA THR A 270 1.52 -10.57 14.59
C THR A 270 0.40 -9.81 15.32
N ALA A 271 -0.84 -10.28 15.20
CA ALA A 271 -2.04 -9.66 15.78
C ALA A 271 -1.91 -9.29 17.28
N PRO A 272 -1.38 -10.14 18.19
CA PRO A 272 -1.20 -9.74 19.59
C PRO A 272 -0.25 -8.54 19.76
N GLY A 273 0.80 -8.46 18.93
CA GLY A 273 1.72 -7.32 18.93
C GLY A 273 1.07 -6.02 18.45
N LEU A 274 0.14 -6.12 17.48
CA LEU A 274 -0.64 -4.97 17.04
C LEU A 274 -1.58 -4.46 18.16
N VAL A 275 -2.20 -5.38 18.92
CA VAL A 275 -3.00 -5.01 20.10
C VAL A 275 -2.13 -4.31 21.15
N GLN A 276 -0.91 -4.82 21.42
CA GLN A 276 0.03 -4.15 22.32
C GLN A 276 0.37 -2.73 21.84
N GLY A 277 0.62 -2.55 20.53
CA GLY A 277 0.89 -1.24 19.95
C GLY A 277 -0.25 -0.24 20.15
N ILE A 278 -1.51 -0.69 19.99
CA ILE A 278 -2.69 0.12 20.25
C ILE A 278 -2.74 0.56 21.73
N ILE A 279 -2.51 -0.38 22.66
CA ILE A 279 -2.52 -0.10 24.10
C ILE A 279 -1.42 0.89 24.47
N ASP A 280 -0.21 0.69 23.95
CA ASP A 280 0.94 1.56 24.22
C ASP A 280 0.69 2.98 23.73
N GLU A 281 0.23 3.15 22.49
CA GLU A 281 -0.03 4.46 21.90
C GLU A 281 -1.15 5.22 22.64
N ILE A 282 -2.19 4.51 23.10
CA ILE A 282 -3.26 5.10 23.92
C ILE A 282 -2.70 5.57 25.27
N LEU A 283 -1.96 4.72 25.98
CA LEU A 283 -1.47 5.02 27.32
C LEU A 283 -0.30 6.02 27.32
N ASP A 284 0.49 6.07 26.26
CA ASP A 284 1.55 7.07 26.09
C ASP A 284 0.95 8.49 25.93
N ARG A 285 -0.18 8.61 25.23
CA ARG A 285 -0.90 9.89 25.05
C ARG A 285 -1.79 10.23 26.24
N LEU A 286 -2.49 9.24 26.78
CA LEU A 286 -3.49 9.39 27.84
C LEU A 286 -3.21 8.40 28.99
N PRO A 287 -2.19 8.65 29.82
CA PRO A 287 -1.71 7.69 30.84
C PRO A 287 -2.71 7.38 31.96
N ASP A 288 -3.76 8.21 32.11
CA ASP A 288 -4.83 8.01 33.10
C ASP A 288 -6.01 7.18 32.56
N THR A 289 -6.00 6.82 31.28
CA THR A 289 -7.07 6.03 30.64
C THR A 289 -7.04 4.59 31.09
N THR A 290 -8.20 4.00 31.35
CA THR A 290 -8.33 2.56 31.54
C THR A 290 -8.67 1.89 30.20
N VAL A 291 -7.79 1.01 29.70
CA VAL A 291 -8.01 0.26 28.46
C VAL A 291 -8.52 -1.14 28.81
N ILE A 292 -9.76 -1.44 28.43
CA ILE A 292 -10.36 -2.76 28.66
C ILE A 292 -10.29 -3.54 27.34
N VAL A 293 -9.51 -4.62 27.34
CA VAL A 293 -9.20 -5.42 26.16
C VAL A 293 -10.04 -6.70 26.18
N ALA A 294 -10.81 -6.93 25.12
CA ALA A 294 -11.61 -8.14 25.01
C ALA A 294 -10.82 -9.30 24.40
N LYS A 295 -11.00 -10.49 24.98
CA LYS A 295 -10.89 -11.73 24.18
C LYS A 295 -12.05 -11.71 23.19
N ILE A 296 -11.77 -11.85 21.91
CA ILE A 296 -12.83 -11.81 20.89
C ILE A 296 -13.73 -13.04 21.00
N ILE A 297 -15.00 -12.86 20.64
CA ILE A 297 -16.06 -13.86 20.80
C ILE A 297 -15.83 -15.15 20.00
N TRP A 298 -16.54 -16.21 20.41
CA TRP A 298 -16.63 -17.45 19.65
C TRP A 298 -17.21 -17.25 18.24
N ALA A 299 -16.61 -17.90 17.25
CA ALA A 299 -17.04 -17.92 15.86
C ALA A 299 -17.62 -19.29 15.48
N ASN A 300 -18.73 -19.29 14.74
CA ASN A 300 -19.38 -20.49 14.21
C ASN A 300 -18.70 -20.98 12.92
N ASP A 301 -17.37 -21.05 12.93
CA ASP A 301 -16.53 -21.57 11.86
C ASP A 301 -15.30 -22.25 12.49
N PRO A 302 -15.07 -23.56 12.26
CA PRO A 302 -14.01 -24.29 12.96
C PRO A 302 -12.59 -23.75 12.71
N ARG A 303 -12.31 -23.23 11.51
CA ARG A 303 -10.99 -22.68 11.16
C ARG A 303 -10.79 -21.34 11.85
N MET A 304 -11.74 -20.42 11.70
CA MET A 304 -11.70 -19.13 12.38
C MET A 304 -11.62 -19.32 13.89
N GLN A 305 -12.37 -20.27 14.46
CA GLN A 305 -12.34 -20.55 15.89
C GLN A 305 -10.97 -21.05 16.37
N ALA A 306 -10.25 -21.83 15.57
CA ALA A 306 -8.89 -22.25 15.91
C ALA A 306 -7.95 -21.03 16.01
N ASN A 307 -8.04 -20.10 15.06
CA ASN A 307 -7.29 -18.84 15.09
C ASN A 307 -7.68 -17.97 16.30
N THR A 308 -8.99 -17.81 16.53
CA THR A 308 -9.52 -17.08 17.69
C THR A 308 -9.04 -17.65 19.02
N ASN A 309 -8.98 -18.98 19.16
CA ASN A 309 -8.46 -19.62 20.38
C ASN A 309 -6.98 -19.28 20.60
N ALA A 310 -6.16 -19.36 19.55
CA ALA A 310 -4.74 -19.03 19.62
C ALA A 310 -4.54 -17.54 19.96
N PHE A 311 -5.28 -16.65 19.32
CA PHE A 311 -5.24 -15.21 19.58
C PHE A 311 -5.68 -14.87 21.01
N ASN A 312 -6.81 -15.40 21.48
CA ASN A 312 -7.33 -15.12 22.81
C ASN A 312 -6.41 -15.58 23.95
N ALA A 313 -5.67 -16.67 23.77
CA ALA A 313 -4.65 -17.09 24.74
C ALA A 313 -3.54 -16.03 24.87
N ARG A 314 -3.11 -15.44 23.76
CA ARG A 314 -2.09 -14.38 23.74
C ARG A 314 -2.61 -13.06 24.31
N ILE A 315 -3.89 -12.73 24.13
CA ILE A 315 -4.50 -11.54 24.72
C ILE A 315 -4.53 -11.62 26.25
N GLU A 316 -4.81 -12.79 26.82
CA GLU A 316 -4.77 -12.99 28.28
C GLU A 316 -3.38 -12.78 28.86
N GLU A 317 -2.35 -13.34 28.20
CA GLU A 317 -0.94 -13.13 28.56
C GLU A 317 -0.59 -11.64 28.50
N LEU A 318 -0.93 -10.97 27.40
CA LEU A 318 -0.66 -9.55 27.16
C LEU A 318 -1.29 -8.65 28.23
N VAL A 319 -2.58 -8.85 28.56
CA VAL A 319 -3.25 -8.03 29.57
C VAL A 319 -2.61 -8.25 30.95
N THR A 320 -2.30 -9.50 31.30
CA THR A 320 -1.61 -9.84 32.56
C THR A 320 -0.25 -9.15 32.66
N GLU A 321 0.50 -9.08 31.56
CA GLU A 321 1.80 -8.40 31.50
C GLU A 321 1.66 -6.88 31.68
N ASN A 322 0.66 -6.25 31.05
CA ASN A 322 0.42 -4.81 31.22
C ASN A 322 -0.04 -4.47 32.65
N GLU A 323 -0.91 -5.28 33.26
CA GLU A 323 -1.31 -5.11 34.67
C GLU A 323 -0.10 -5.23 35.61
N ARG A 324 0.78 -6.23 35.39
CA ARG A 324 2.03 -6.39 36.17
C ARG A 324 2.99 -5.21 35.99
N ALA A 325 2.99 -4.59 34.82
CA ALA A 325 3.74 -3.37 34.55
C ALA A 325 3.11 -2.10 35.16
N GLY A 326 1.98 -2.23 35.87
CA GLY A 326 1.29 -1.12 36.53
C GLY A 326 0.44 -0.26 35.59
N LYS A 327 0.21 -0.70 34.35
CA LYS A 327 -0.66 -0.01 33.40
C LYS A 327 -2.14 -0.31 33.73
N HIS A 328 -3.02 0.66 33.51
CA HIS A 328 -4.47 0.50 33.71
C HIS A 328 -5.13 -0.29 32.57
N VAL A 329 -4.76 -1.56 32.41
CA VAL A 329 -5.30 -2.45 31.37
C VAL A 329 -6.10 -3.56 32.03
N LEU A 330 -7.35 -3.80 31.61
CA LEU A 330 -8.22 -4.83 32.17
C LEU A 330 -8.66 -5.84 31.10
N LEU A 331 -8.90 -7.09 31.50
CA LEU A 331 -9.38 -8.14 30.59
C LEU A 331 -10.92 -8.20 30.61
N ALA A 332 -11.52 -8.24 29.43
CA ALA A 332 -12.92 -8.60 29.23
C ALA A 332 -12.99 -9.97 28.52
N ASP A 333 -13.24 -11.05 29.27
CA ASP A 333 -13.29 -12.39 28.68
C ASP A 333 -14.64 -12.67 28.00
N MET A 334 -14.69 -12.49 26.68
CA MET A 334 -15.89 -12.80 25.88
C MET A 334 -15.79 -14.15 25.15
N SER A 335 -14.72 -14.92 25.38
CA SER A 335 -14.42 -16.11 24.58
C SER A 335 -15.44 -17.24 24.75
N ALA A 336 -16.14 -17.29 25.88
CA ALA A 336 -17.07 -18.37 26.24
C ALA A 336 -18.54 -17.92 26.44
N ILE A 337 -18.87 -16.65 26.19
CA ILE A 337 -20.22 -16.12 26.49
C ILE A 337 -21.21 -16.31 25.34
N ILE A 338 -20.70 -16.44 24.11
CA ILE A 338 -21.48 -16.55 22.87
C ILE A 338 -21.63 -18.02 22.46
N THR A 339 -22.86 -18.40 22.11
CA THR A 339 -23.19 -19.68 21.49
C THR A 339 -23.75 -19.45 20.08
N SER A 340 -23.99 -20.51 19.31
CA SER A 340 -24.61 -20.39 17.97
C SER A 340 -25.94 -19.64 17.95
N ASP A 341 -26.74 -19.76 19.02
CA ASP A 341 -28.05 -19.08 19.14
C ASP A 341 -27.92 -17.58 19.42
N ASP A 342 -26.72 -17.12 19.77
CA ASP A 342 -26.44 -15.72 20.08
C ASP A 342 -25.81 -14.98 18.90
N LEU A 343 -25.67 -15.64 17.74
CA LEU A 343 -25.16 -15.06 16.50
C LEU A 343 -26.30 -14.79 15.50
N ASN A 344 -26.14 -13.74 14.71
CA ASN A 344 -26.95 -13.44 13.52
C ASN A 344 -26.39 -14.15 12.28
N ASP A 345 -25.07 -14.32 12.21
CA ASP A 345 -24.38 -15.06 11.15
C ASP A 345 -23.23 -15.93 11.70
N ARG A 346 -22.15 -16.13 10.95
CA ARG A 346 -20.98 -16.92 11.40
C ARG A 346 -20.16 -16.26 12.52
N LYS A 347 -20.19 -14.94 12.67
CA LYS A 347 -19.29 -14.19 13.56
C LYS A 347 -19.92 -12.96 14.23
N HIS A 348 -21.04 -12.46 13.73
CA HIS A 348 -21.70 -11.29 14.28
C HIS A 348 -22.78 -11.68 15.28
N PRO A 349 -22.78 -11.13 16.51
CA PRO A 349 -23.85 -11.35 17.48
C PRO A 349 -25.21 -10.84 17.00
N ASN A 350 -26.27 -11.47 17.47
CA ASN A 350 -27.61 -10.88 17.46
C ASN A 350 -27.86 -10.07 18.75
N ASP A 351 -29.04 -9.48 18.90
CA ASP A 351 -29.38 -8.63 20.06
C ASP A 351 -29.15 -9.33 21.42
N LYS A 352 -29.37 -10.65 21.50
CA LYS A 352 -29.14 -11.45 22.71
C LYS A 352 -27.65 -11.61 22.98
N GLY A 353 -26.85 -11.89 21.96
CA GLY A 353 -25.39 -11.98 22.08
C GLY A 353 -24.77 -10.64 22.49
N TYR A 354 -25.20 -9.54 21.88
CA TYR A 354 -24.72 -8.21 22.23
C TYR A 354 -25.04 -7.79 23.67
N ARG A 355 -26.21 -8.18 24.20
CA ARG A 355 -26.53 -7.96 25.62
C ARG A 355 -25.59 -8.70 26.56
N LYS A 356 -25.13 -9.91 26.21
CA LYS A 356 -24.13 -10.65 27.00
C LYS A 356 -22.76 -9.96 26.97
N MET A 357 -22.32 -9.49 25.80
CA MET A 357 -21.08 -8.71 25.67
C MET A 357 -21.12 -7.46 26.54
N ALA A 358 -22.25 -6.73 26.55
CA ALA A 358 -22.44 -5.57 27.41
C ALA A 358 -22.28 -5.90 28.91
N THR A 359 -22.72 -7.09 29.36
CA THR A 359 -22.51 -7.53 30.76
C THR A 359 -21.03 -7.70 31.08
N VAL A 360 -20.25 -8.30 30.18
CA VAL A 360 -18.80 -8.47 30.39
C VAL A 360 -18.07 -7.13 30.43
N TRP A 361 -18.44 -6.19 29.54
CA TRP A 361 -17.91 -4.82 29.59
C TRP A 361 -18.25 -4.12 30.90
N LEU A 362 -19.51 -4.23 31.35
CA LEU A 362 -19.98 -3.63 32.61
C LEU A 362 -19.16 -4.15 33.80
N ASP A 363 -18.92 -5.45 33.88
CA ASP A 363 -18.19 -6.04 34.99
C ASP A 363 -16.72 -5.57 35.02
N ALA A 364 -16.07 -5.46 33.86
CA ALA A 364 -14.72 -4.90 33.77
C ALA A 364 -14.68 -3.40 34.13
N ILE A 365 -15.69 -2.61 33.72
CA ILE A 365 -15.80 -1.19 34.12
C ILE A 365 -15.98 -1.07 35.63
N LYS A 366 -16.81 -1.89 36.26
CA LYS A 366 -16.96 -1.89 37.73
C LYS A 366 -15.62 -2.14 38.43
N VAL A 367 -14.84 -3.11 37.96
CA VAL A 367 -13.49 -3.39 38.49
C VAL A 367 -12.59 -2.16 38.34
N GLY A 368 -12.61 -1.48 37.20
CA GLY A 368 -11.84 -0.24 36.99
C GLY A 368 -12.25 0.91 37.92
N ILE A 369 -13.55 1.05 38.21
CA ILE A 369 -14.06 2.02 39.18
C ILE A 369 -13.65 1.65 40.61
N GLU A 370 -13.81 0.38 41.00
CA GLU A 370 -13.44 -0.13 42.34
C GLU A 370 -11.94 0.00 42.62
N ARG A 371 -11.08 -0.20 41.61
CA ARG A 371 -9.63 0.01 41.69
C ARG A 371 -9.23 1.50 41.67
N GLY A 372 -10.16 2.41 41.42
CA GLY A 372 -9.90 3.84 41.27
C GLY A 372 -9.08 4.21 40.02
N TRP A 373 -9.05 3.30 39.04
CA TRP A 373 -8.37 3.48 37.74
C TRP A 373 -9.24 4.30 36.80
N ILE A 374 -10.57 4.11 36.85
CA ILE A 374 -11.54 4.93 36.11
C ILE A 374 -11.94 6.13 36.97
N ARG A 375 -11.52 7.31 36.54
CA ARG A 375 -11.82 8.63 37.14
C ARG A 375 -12.46 9.54 36.11
N ASN A 376 -13.03 10.67 36.50
CA ASN A 376 -13.61 11.63 35.55
C ASN A 376 -12.62 11.96 34.41
N PRO A 377 -13.11 12.05 33.15
CA PRO A 377 -12.25 12.32 32.02
C PRO A 377 -11.64 13.71 32.13
N LYS A 378 -10.46 13.87 31.54
CA LYS A 378 -9.84 15.19 31.39
C LYS A 378 -10.65 16.03 30.41
N GLU A 379 -10.43 17.34 30.47
CA GLU A 379 -10.91 18.21 29.40
C GLU A 379 -10.34 17.73 28.06
N PRO A 380 -11.18 17.64 27.01
CA PRO A 380 -10.74 17.26 25.68
C PRO A 380 -9.78 18.32 25.13
N SER A 381 -8.68 17.89 24.50
CA SER A 381 -7.80 18.76 23.73
C SER A 381 -8.33 19.03 22.32
N GLU A 382 -9.19 18.16 21.82
CA GLU A 382 -9.89 18.28 20.53
C GLU A 382 -11.35 17.86 20.71
N THR A 383 -12.29 18.77 20.41
CA THR A 383 -13.71 18.56 20.71
C THR A 383 -14.58 18.20 19.51
N ASP A 384 -14.00 18.25 18.32
CA ASP A 384 -14.79 18.36 17.10
C ASP A 384 -14.80 17.05 16.30
N GLY A 385 -15.99 16.52 16.01
CA GLY A 385 -16.19 15.35 15.13
C GLY A 385 -15.87 14.00 15.78
N VAL A 386 -15.80 13.97 17.11
CA VAL A 386 -15.51 12.78 17.92
C VAL A 386 -16.67 12.42 18.86
N GLY A 387 -17.83 13.05 18.69
CA GLY A 387 -19.05 12.75 19.47
C GLY A 387 -18.96 13.11 20.95
N LEU A 388 -18.59 14.35 21.29
CA LEU A 388 -18.62 14.83 22.69
C LEU A 388 -20.02 15.34 23.07
N GLY A 389 -20.62 14.73 24.09
CA GLY A 389 -21.94 15.05 24.62
C GLY A 389 -23.03 14.12 24.08
N THR A 390 -24.30 14.48 24.27
CA THR A 390 -25.43 13.70 23.70
C THR A 390 -25.69 14.00 22.23
N ASP A 391 -25.08 15.07 21.71
CA ASP A 391 -25.13 15.43 20.31
C ASP A 391 -24.17 14.48 19.57
N SER A 392 -24.71 13.62 18.70
CA SER A 392 -23.91 12.84 17.75
C SER A 392 -22.87 13.77 17.14
N GLY A 393 -21.59 13.39 17.15
CA GLY A 393 -20.48 14.22 16.66
C GLY A 393 -20.63 14.54 15.17
N SER A 394 -21.55 15.43 14.83
CA SER A 394 -21.98 15.64 13.46
C SER A 394 -21.10 16.70 12.84
N GLY A 395 -19.95 16.28 12.32
CA GLY A 395 -19.71 16.62 10.92
C GLY A 395 -20.87 16.01 10.10
N PRO A 396 -21.33 16.64 9.02
CA PRO A 396 -22.40 16.07 8.22
C PRO A 396 -22.11 14.61 7.90
N VAL A 397 -23.03 13.71 8.25
CA VAL A 397 -22.91 12.31 7.88
C VAL A 397 -23.19 12.25 6.38
N PHE A 398 -22.18 11.89 5.61
CA PHE A 398 -22.34 11.63 4.18
C PHE A 398 -22.97 10.24 4.04
N ASN A 399 -24.30 10.18 4.03
CA ASN A 399 -25.06 8.93 3.93
C ASN A 399 -24.94 8.30 2.54
N CYS A 400 -23.81 7.65 2.29
CA CYS A 400 -23.55 6.87 1.10
C CYS A 400 -22.77 5.59 1.45
N GLU A 401 -23.44 4.63 2.11
CA GLU A 401 -22.89 3.29 2.34
C GLU A 401 -22.77 2.48 1.03
N GLY A 402 -21.62 1.83 0.79
CA GLY A 402 -21.38 0.56 0.09
C GLY A 402 -21.92 0.25 -1.32
N GLY A 403 -22.84 1.01 -1.90
CA GLY A 403 -23.58 0.67 -3.11
C GLY A 403 -23.74 1.80 -4.14
N ASN A 404 -22.97 2.88 -4.02
CA ASN A 404 -23.20 4.14 -4.76
C ASN A 404 -22.33 4.33 -6.00
N TRP A 405 -21.57 3.28 -6.35
CA TRP A 405 -20.81 3.19 -7.58
C TRP A 405 -21.56 2.21 -8.50
N GLU A 406 -22.40 2.73 -9.39
CA GLU A 406 -23.12 1.88 -10.32
C GLU A 406 -22.15 1.35 -11.38
N LYS A 407 -21.95 0.03 -11.41
CA LYS A 407 -21.05 -0.59 -12.39
C LYS A 407 -21.58 -0.38 -13.81
N MET A 408 -20.92 0.49 -14.57
CA MET A 408 -21.13 0.63 -16.00
C MET A 408 -20.38 -0.47 -16.77
N GLY A 409 -19.23 -0.89 -16.24
CA GLY A 409 -18.33 -1.86 -16.88
C GLY A 409 -17.38 -1.16 -17.85
N THR A 410 -16.96 -1.86 -18.90
CA THR A 410 -16.03 -1.30 -19.89
C THR A 410 -16.69 -0.14 -20.63
N VAL A 411 -16.09 1.04 -20.47
CA VAL A 411 -16.49 2.25 -21.18
C VAL A 411 -15.54 2.55 -22.33
N PHE A 412 -14.29 2.08 -22.27
CA PHE A 412 -13.31 2.22 -23.34
C PHE A 412 -12.55 0.90 -23.52
N ASP A 413 -12.62 0.30 -24.70
CA ASP A 413 -12.11 -1.06 -24.95
C ASP A 413 -10.58 -1.11 -24.98
N SER A 414 -9.93 -0.18 -25.68
CA SER A 414 -8.48 0.04 -25.73
C SER A 414 -8.20 1.09 -26.80
N PHE A 415 -6.98 1.61 -26.82
CA PHE A 415 -6.47 2.43 -27.91
C PHE A 415 -6.23 1.58 -29.16
N ARG A 416 -6.69 2.10 -30.32
CA ARG A 416 -6.19 1.65 -31.62
C ARG A 416 -4.71 1.98 -31.69
N THR A 417 -3.84 0.98 -31.84
CA THR A 417 -2.39 1.17 -31.97
C THR A 417 -1.96 1.39 -33.42
N TRP A 418 -2.82 0.96 -34.35
CA TRP A 418 -2.59 0.99 -35.79
C TRP A 418 -3.74 1.70 -36.51
N GLU A 419 -3.42 2.66 -37.37
CA GLU A 419 -4.40 3.37 -38.23
C GLU A 419 -4.26 2.90 -39.68
N GLU A 420 -5.34 2.41 -40.30
CA GLU A 420 -5.26 1.94 -41.68
C GLU A 420 -5.11 3.08 -42.68
N LEU A 421 -4.07 3.03 -43.51
CA LEU A 421 -3.82 3.97 -44.60
C LEU A 421 -4.31 3.44 -45.97
N GLY A 422 -4.66 2.16 -46.04
CA GLY A 422 -5.07 1.49 -47.28
C GLY A 422 -3.89 1.07 -48.15
N THR A 423 -4.12 0.84 -49.45
CA THR A 423 -3.08 0.42 -50.40
C THR A 423 -2.27 1.63 -50.86
N LEU A 424 -1.00 1.68 -50.44
CA LEU A 424 -0.08 2.77 -50.78
C LEU A 424 0.66 2.52 -52.10
N VAL A 425 1.08 1.27 -52.32
CA VAL A 425 1.77 0.87 -53.55
C VAL A 425 0.89 -0.14 -54.29
N PRO A 426 0.41 0.16 -55.50
CA PRO A 426 -0.34 -0.81 -56.30
C PRO A 426 0.59 -1.90 -56.84
N ALA A 427 0.00 -2.97 -57.40
CA ALA A 427 0.74 -4.06 -58.01
C ALA A 427 1.76 -3.54 -59.05
N GLN A 428 3.00 -3.97 -58.94
CA GLN A 428 4.07 -3.53 -59.84
C GLN A 428 4.35 -4.58 -60.91
N ARG A 429 4.83 -4.15 -62.07
CA ARG A 429 5.28 -5.09 -63.12
C ARG A 429 6.45 -5.92 -62.60
N ASN A 430 6.30 -7.25 -62.67
CA ASN A 430 7.20 -8.23 -62.05
C ASN A 430 7.37 -8.06 -60.53
N GLY A 431 6.45 -7.34 -59.88
CA GLY A 431 6.42 -7.20 -58.44
C GLY A 431 6.18 -8.56 -57.78
N ARG A 432 6.97 -8.83 -56.75
CA ARG A 432 6.94 -10.06 -55.97
C ARG A 432 7.30 -9.74 -54.53
N GLN A 433 6.56 -10.32 -53.59
CA GLN A 433 6.75 -10.12 -52.15
C GLN A 433 8.18 -10.36 -51.65
N ASP A 434 8.90 -11.35 -52.21
CA ASP A 434 10.29 -11.66 -51.83
C ASP A 434 11.33 -10.72 -52.46
N LYS A 435 10.91 -9.82 -53.35
CA LYS A 435 11.77 -8.85 -54.04
C LYS A 435 11.65 -7.42 -53.52
N VAL A 436 10.66 -7.17 -52.66
CA VAL A 436 10.43 -5.85 -52.08
C VAL A 436 11.47 -5.57 -51.00
N ILE A 437 12.15 -4.44 -51.15
CA ILE A 437 13.01 -3.81 -50.15
C ILE A 437 12.40 -2.46 -49.81
N LEU A 438 12.42 -2.12 -48.53
CA LEU A 438 11.89 -0.87 -47.99
C LEU A 438 13.06 -0.16 -47.30
N ALA A 439 13.38 1.04 -47.76
CA ALA A 439 14.50 1.85 -47.24
C ALA A 439 14.38 3.29 -47.74
N ASP A 440 14.88 4.27 -46.98
CA ASP A 440 14.93 5.68 -47.38
C ASP A 440 16.13 5.92 -48.34
N LEU A 441 15.89 6.25 -49.61
CA LEU A 441 16.96 6.50 -50.59
C LEU A 441 17.43 7.95 -50.64
N ASN A 442 16.60 8.91 -50.25
CA ASN A 442 16.85 10.34 -50.44
C ASN A 442 17.15 11.09 -49.13
N GLY A 443 17.03 10.41 -47.99
CA GLY A 443 17.31 10.95 -46.66
C GLY A 443 16.24 11.93 -46.18
N ASP A 444 15.01 11.85 -46.69
CA ASP A 444 13.90 12.69 -46.24
C ASP A 444 13.14 12.09 -45.04
N GLY A 445 13.55 10.92 -44.57
CA GLY A 445 12.95 10.19 -43.46
C GLY A 445 11.81 9.27 -43.90
N LEU A 446 11.37 9.32 -45.16
CA LEU A 446 10.28 8.48 -45.66
C LEU A 446 10.84 7.19 -46.27
N THR A 447 10.24 6.05 -45.89
CA THR A 447 10.58 4.79 -46.55
C THR A 447 10.17 4.79 -48.01
N ASP A 448 11.13 4.52 -48.91
CA ASP A 448 10.89 4.29 -50.32
C ASP A 448 10.63 2.82 -50.64
N TYR A 449 9.99 2.58 -51.79
CA TYR A 449 9.68 1.24 -52.28
C TYR A 449 10.68 0.81 -53.36
N ILE A 450 11.38 -0.30 -53.12
CA ILE A 450 12.42 -0.83 -54.01
C ILE A 450 12.09 -2.27 -54.43
N LEU A 451 12.35 -2.60 -55.70
CA LEU A 451 12.30 -3.95 -56.24
C LEU A 451 13.68 -4.40 -56.73
N ALA A 452 14.18 -5.50 -56.17
CA ALA A 452 15.40 -6.17 -56.62
C ALA A 452 15.06 -7.41 -57.47
N ASP A 453 15.05 -7.25 -58.79
CA ASP A 453 14.69 -8.30 -59.75
C ASP A 453 15.74 -9.45 -59.75
N ASP A 454 15.33 -10.65 -60.20
CA ASP A 454 16.18 -11.86 -60.16
C ASP A 454 17.51 -11.71 -60.94
N ASP A 455 17.54 -10.86 -61.97
CA ASP A 455 18.74 -10.54 -62.76
C ASP A 455 19.71 -9.55 -62.10
N GLY A 456 19.36 -9.07 -60.90
CA GLY A 456 20.11 -8.05 -60.16
C GLY A 456 19.74 -6.62 -60.53
N SER A 457 18.80 -6.38 -61.45
CA SER A 457 18.23 -5.04 -61.68
C SER A 457 17.55 -4.56 -60.40
N VAL A 458 17.78 -3.30 -60.03
CA VAL A 458 17.14 -2.67 -58.87
C VAL A 458 16.36 -1.47 -59.36
N ARG A 459 15.06 -1.40 -59.03
CA ARG A 459 14.14 -0.32 -59.39
C ARG A 459 13.55 0.31 -58.13
N ALA A 460 13.32 1.61 -58.14
CA ALA A 460 12.79 2.33 -56.99
C ALA A 460 11.59 3.22 -57.35
N TRP A 461 10.81 3.53 -56.33
CA TRP A 461 9.75 4.52 -56.31
C TRP A 461 9.90 5.36 -55.05
N ILE A 462 9.94 6.68 -55.22
CA ILE A 462 10.12 7.62 -54.13
C ILE A 462 8.78 7.88 -53.44
N ASN A 463 8.77 7.74 -52.13
CA ASN A 463 7.68 8.17 -51.27
C ASN A 463 7.69 9.69 -51.16
N ASN A 464 6.56 10.34 -51.48
CA ASN A 464 6.44 11.80 -51.35
C ASN A 464 5.50 12.18 -50.20
N GLY A 465 5.32 11.25 -49.26
CA GLY A 465 4.43 11.33 -48.13
C GLY A 465 3.13 10.56 -48.30
N ILE A 466 2.30 10.69 -47.28
CA ILE A 466 1.08 9.92 -47.00
C ILE A 466 -0.09 10.24 -47.96
N SER A 467 -0.05 11.38 -48.65
CA SER A 467 -0.96 11.69 -49.75
C SER A 467 -0.42 11.11 -51.06
N LEU A 468 -0.79 9.86 -51.33
CA LEU A 468 -0.42 9.08 -52.52
C LEU A 468 -0.48 9.85 -53.87
N PRO A 469 0.33 9.44 -54.87
CA PRO A 469 1.09 8.17 -54.96
C PRO A 469 2.63 8.28 -54.87
N PHE A 470 3.27 7.12 -54.64
CA PHE A 470 4.71 6.89 -54.85
C PHE A 470 5.09 7.21 -56.31
N THR A 471 6.21 7.89 -56.51
CA THR A 471 6.68 8.33 -57.83
C THR A 471 7.74 7.37 -58.37
N GLU A 472 7.52 6.79 -59.56
CA GLU A 472 8.52 5.91 -60.19
C GLU A 472 9.85 6.65 -60.40
N PHE A 473 10.92 6.08 -59.86
CA PHE A 473 12.28 6.61 -59.94
C PHE A 473 13.09 5.92 -61.05
N GLY A 474 12.76 4.67 -61.36
CA GLY A 474 13.41 3.88 -62.39
C GLY A 474 14.53 3.00 -61.86
N LYS A 475 15.49 2.62 -62.72
CA LYS A 475 16.61 1.73 -62.36
C LYS A 475 17.73 2.47 -61.62
N ILE A 476 18.24 1.87 -60.55
CA ILE A 476 19.24 2.46 -59.64
C ILE A 476 20.49 1.60 -59.44
N ASN A 477 20.74 0.67 -60.36
CA ASN A 477 21.84 -0.28 -60.28
C ASN A 477 23.23 0.38 -60.16
N PRO A 478 24.08 -0.09 -59.23
CA PRO A 478 25.52 0.11 -59.30
C PRO A 478 26.11 -0.60 -60.53
N PRO A 479 27.34 -0.25 -60.97
CA PRO A 479 28.04 -0.94 -62.06
C PRO A 479 28.60 -2.30 -61.61
N TRP A 480 27.77 -3.13 -60.99
CA TRP A 480 28.13 -4.46 -60.53
C TRP A 480 27.91 -5.52 -61.62
N GLN A 481 28.58 -6.66 -61.47
CA GLN A 481 28.38 -7.84 -62.31
C GLN A 481 28.15 -9.04 -61.40
N SER A 482 27.31 -9.98 -61.82
CA SER A 482 27.02 -11.23 -61.10
C SER A 482 26.32 -11.08 -59.75
N VAL A 483 25.70 -9.93 -59.48
CA VAL A 483 24.78 -9.74 -58.34
C VAL A 483 23.37 -10.12 -58.77
N THR A 484 22.64 -10.87 -57.95
CA THR A 484 21.22 -11.21 -58.17
C THR A 484 20.35 -10.47 -57.16
N GLY A 485 19.05 -10.32 -57.43
CA GLY A 485 18.14 -9.63 -56.51
C GLY A 485 18.15 -10.20 -55.08
N SER A 486 18.32 -11.52 -54.92
CA SER A 486 18.41 -12.18 -53.60
C SER A 486 19.58 -11.70 -52.73
N MET A 487 20.63 -11.14 -53.36
CA MET A 487 21.83 -10.62 -52.69
C MET A 487 21.66 -9.18 -52.23
N VAL A 488 20.70 -8.43 -52.76
CA VAL A 488 20.57 -7.00 -52.50
C VAL A 488 19.96 -6.76 -51.12
N ARG A 489 20.59 -5.89 -50.34
CA ARG A 489 20.07 -5.29 -49.10
C ARG A 489 20.29 -3.78 -49.17
N MET A 490 19.56 -3.04 -48.35
CA MET A 490 19.75 -1.60 -48.18
C MET A 490 19.69 -1.23 -46.70
N ALA A 491 20.60 -0.35 -46.28
CA ALA A 491 20.68 0.23 -44.94
C ALA A 491 21.67 1.40 -44.97
N ASP A 492 21.52 2.38 -44.09
CA ASP A 492 22.53 3.43 -43.90
C ASP A 492 23.73 2.85 -43.13
N VAL A 493 24.87 2.70 -43.81
CA VAL A 493 26.05 2.13 -43.17
C VAL A 493 27.06 3.19 -42.73
N ASP A 494 26.85 4.47 -43.08
CA ASP A 494 27.80 5.53 -42.80
C ASP A 494 27.23 6.80 -42.15
N ASN A 495 25.98 6.71 -41.69
CA ASN A 495 25.24 7.67 -40.89
C ASN A 495 25.10 9.02 -41.60
N ASP A 496 24.64 8.97 -42.85
CA ASP A 496 24.33 10.17 -43.63
C ASP A 496 22.84 10.34 -43.95
N GLY A 497 22.00 9.49 -43.36
CA GLY A 497 20.55 9.46 -43.46
C GLY A 497 20.03 8.75 -44.70
N ARG A 498 20.90 8.34 -45.64
CA ARG A 498 20.49 7.67 -46.88
C ARG A 498 20.85 6.20 -46.84
N ALA A 499 19.95 5.34 -47.29
CA ALA A 499 20.24 3.93 -47.42
C ALA A 499 21.29 3.67 -48.51
N ASP A 500 22.32 2.93 -48.15
CA ASP A 500 23.37 2.43 -49.02
C ASP A 500 23.00 1.05 -49.60
N MET A 501 23.61 0.70 -50.72
CA MET A 501 23.34 -0.58 -51.37
C MET A 501 24.37 -1.63 -50.98
N ILE A 502 23.90 -2.78 -50.55
CA ILE A 502 24.74 -3.87 -50.03
C ILE A 502 24.51 -5.12 -50.89
N ALA A 503 25.57 -5.68 -51.46
CA ALA A 503 25.54 -7.00 -52.08
C ALA A 503 26.06 -8.04 -51.08
N LEU A 504 25.14 -8.83 -50.55
CA LEU A 504 25.37 -9.87 -49.54
C LEU A 504 25.47 -11.25 -50.22
N TYR A 505 26.67 -11.85 -50.13
CA TYR A 505 27.05 -13.10 -50.77
C TYR A 505 26.59 -14.32 -49.94
N PRO A 506 26.53 -15.53 -50.51
CA PRO A 506 25.96 -16.71 -49.84
C PRO A 506 26.56 -17.05 -48.47
N ASP A 507 27.85 -16.79 -48.29
CA ASP A 507 28.60 -16.96 -47.04
C ASP A 507 28.42 -15.79 -46.04
N GLY A 508 27.59 -14.81 -46.38
CA GLY A 508 27.35 -13.59 -45.62
C GLY A 508 28.42 -12.52 -45.81
N ALA A 509 29.42 -12.72 -46.67
CA ALA A 509 30.35 -11.65 -47.01
C ALA A 509 29.59 -10.52 -47.71
N ALA A 510 30.02 -9.27 -47.54
CA ALA A 510 29.27 -8.13 -48.04
C ALA A 510 30.17 -7.11 -48.73
N LYS A 511 29.65 -6.54 -49.82
CA LYS A 511 30.21 -5.37 -50.51
C LYS A 511 29.21 -4.24 -50.44
N VAL A 512 29.70 -3.02 -50.26
CA VAL A 512 28.83 -1.83 -50.11
C VAL A 512 29.12 -0.80 -51.18
N TRP A 513 28.06 -0.18 -51.68
CA TRP A 513 28.10 1.02 -52.49
C TRP A 513 27.36 2.14 -51.77
N LYS A 514 28.08 3.22 -51.48
CA LYS A 514 27.54 4.43 -50.85
C LYS A 514 26.59 5.16 -51.77
N ASN A 515 25.43 5.56 -51.26
CA ASN A 515 24.48 6.43 -51.91
C ASN A 515 24.95 7.89 -51.86
N THR A 516 25.27 8.46 -53.01
CA THR A 516 25.89 9.80 -53.10
C THR A 516 25.03 10.85 -53.80
N ASP A 517 23.81 10.49 -54.21
CA ASP A 517 22.93 11.34 -55.02
C ASP A 517 21.48 10.84 -54.94
N ASP A 518 20.96 10.70 -53.71
CA ASP A 518 19.55 10.41 -53.42
C ASP A 518 18.97 9.23 -54.23
N GLY A 519 19.70 8.11 -54.23
CA GLY A 519 19.34 6.89 -54.95
C GLY A 519 19.71 6.88 -56.44
N ARG A 520 20.14 8.00 -57.05
CA ARG A 520 20.55 8.04 -58.47
C ARG A 520 21.93 7.46 -58.71
N THR A 521 22.86 7.68 -57.78
CA THR A 521 24.27 7.31 -57.95
C THR A 521 24.84 6.60 -56.73
N PHE A 522 25.27 5.35 -56.95
CA PHE A 522 25.94 4.52 -55.96
C PHE A 522 27.43 4.35 -56.29
N LYS A 523 28.32 4.71 -55.36
CA LYS A 523 29.78 4.60 -55.51
C LYS A 523 30.32 3.49 -54.62
N ALA A 524 31.23 2.66 -55.12
CA ALA A 524 31.83 1.60 -54.31
C ALA A 524 32.47 2.20 -53.04
N LEU A 525 32.03 1.74 -51.87
CA LEU A 525 32.52 2.18 -50.57
C LEU A 525 33.60 1.23 -50.07
N ASP A 526 33.25 -0.05 -49.93
CA ASP A 526 34.18 -1.09 -49.50
C ASP A 526 33.83 -2.43 -50.17
N ALA A 527 34.84 -3.05 -50.79
CA ALA A 527 34.72 -4.33 -51.47
C ALA A 527 34.89 -5.54 -50.53
N ASN A 528 35.23 -5.31 -49.26
CA ASN A 528 35.35 -6.34 -48.22
C ASN A 528 34.67 -5.88 -46.91
N TRP A 529 33.51 -5.21 -47.03
CA TRP A 529 32.84 -4.58 -45.90
C TRP A 529 32.55 -5.57 -44.76
N ALA A 530 32.17 -6.81 -45.09
CA ALA A 530 32.08 -7.92 -44.14
C ALA A 530 32.70 -9.20 -44.74
N THR A 531 33.33 -10.02 -43.91
CA THR A 531 34.07 -11.23 -44.31
C THR A 531 33.24 -12.53 -44.26
N GLY A 532 31.94 -12.45 -43.95
CA GLY A 532 31.05 -13.62 -43.90
C GLY A 532 31.00 -14.30 -42.55
N LEU A 533 30.29 -13.68 -41.60
CA LEU A 533 30.18 -14.18 -40.22
C LEU A 533 29.21 -15.36 -40.11
N GLU A 534 28.23 -15.47 -41.01
CA GLU A 534 27.23 -16.54 -41.10
C GLU A 534 26.59 -16.54 -42.49
N VAL A 535 25.88 -17.62 -42.85
CA VAL A 535 25.19 -17.70 -44.15
C VAL A 535 24.17 -16.57 -44.33
N ARG A 536 24.08 -16.04 -45.55
CA ARG A 536 23.26 -14.87 -45.93
C ARG A 536 21.85 -14.86 -45.38
N GLU A 537 21.18 -16.02 -45.38
CA GLU A 537 19.78 -16.16 -45.00
C GLU A 537 19.54 -15.80 -43.52
N LYS A 538 20.59 -15.90 -42.67
CA LYS A 538 20.56 -15.48 -41.27
C LYS A 538 20.91 -14.01 -41.07
N VAL A 539 21.54 -13.37 -42.04
CA VAL A 539 22.10 -12.03 -41.87
C VAL A 539 21.01 -10.97 -42.09
N ARG A 540 20.97 -10.00 -41.18
CA ARG A 540 20.19 -8.76 -41.24
C ARG A 540 21.16 -7.60 -41.05
N ILE A 541 20.86 -6.45 -41.66
CA ILE A 541 21.68 -5.24 -41.54
C ILE A 541 20.78 -4.16 -40.95
N GLU A 542 20.95 -3.87 -39.66
CA GLU A 542 20.03 -3.07 -38.85
C GLU A 542 20.80 -2.35 -37.74
N ASP A 543 20.45 -1.10 -37.41
CA ASP A 543 21.03 -0.42 -36.25
C ASP A 543 20.43 -1.00 -34.95
N MET A 544 21.27 -1.67 -34.15
CA MET A 544 20.81 -2.27 -32.89
C MET A 544 21.06 -1.37 -31.68
N ASP A 545 22.02 -0.45 -31.74
CA ASP A 545 22.41 0.36 -30.58
C ASP A 545 22.00 1.84 -30.66
N GLY A 546 21.49 2.26 -31.81
CA GLY A 546 20.97 3.58 -32.11
C GLY A 546 22.08 4.61 -32.32
N ASP A 547 23.24 4.19 -32.85
CA ASP A 547 24.35 5.11 -33.15
C ASP A 547 24.32 5.67 -34.58
N GLY A 548 23.30 5.30 -35.36
CA GLY A 548 23.05 5.72 -36.73
C GLY A 548 23.81 4.92 -37.79
N TYR A 549 24.59 3.91 -37.39
CA TYR A 549 25.29 3.02 -38.32
C TYR A 549 24.63 1.65 -38.28
N ALA A 550 24.15 1.16 -39.42
CA ALA A 550 23.58 -0.18 -39.47
C ALA A 550 24.61 -1.25 -39.11
N ASP A 551 24.16 -2.21 -38.29
CA ASP A 551 24.99 -3.26 -37.74
C ASP A 551 24.86 -4.61 -38.46
N TYR A 552 25.83 -5.51 -38.26
CA TYR A 552 25.76 -6.87 -38.78
C TYR A 552 25.08 -7.80 -37.77
N VAL A 553 23.88 -8.24 -38.09
CA VAL A 553 23.03 -9.02 -37.19
C VAL A 553 22.82 -10.42 -37.74
N ILE A 554 22.97 -11.44 -36.90
CA ILE A 554 22.75 -12.84 -37.21
C ILE A 554 21.50 -13.31 -36.47
N LEU A 555 20.44 -13.56 -37.23
CA LEU A 555 19.16 -14.07 -36.75
C LEU A 555 19.01 -15.55 -37.11
N TYR A 556 18.93 -16.39 -36.08
CA TYR A 556 18.72 -17.83 -36.24
C TYR A 556 17.22 -18.15 -36.32
N SER A 557 16.88 -19.28 -36.95
CA SER A 557 15.49 -19.68 -37.14
C SER A 557 14.70 -19.79 -35.84
N GLY A 558 15.31 -20.28 -34.75
CA GLY A 558 14.69 -20.30 -33.40
C GLY A 558 14.58 -18.93 -32.72
N GLY A 559 14.87 -17.84 -33.42
CA GLY A 559 14.77 -16.48 -32.91
C GLY A 559 15.96 -16.02 -32.05
N ALA A 560 17.03 -16.81 -31.93
CA ALA A 560 18.26 -16.34 -31.31
C ALA A 560 18.90 -15.24 -32.16
N VAL A 561 19.48 -14.22 -31.52
CA VAL A 561 20.12 -13.08 -32.19
C VAL A 561 21.54 -12.91 -31.67
N LYS A 562 22.49 -12.91 -32.60
CA LYS A 562 23.83 -12.38 -32.37
C LYS A 562 23.99 -11.07 -33.12
N TRP A 563 24.78 -10.17 -32.58
CA TRP A 563 25.02 -8.85 -33.12
C TRP A 563 26.51 -8.53 -33.09
N ALA A 564 27.01 -7.97 -34.19
CA ALA A 564 28.36 -7.44 -34.31
C ALA A 564 28.25 -5.95 -34.65
N ARG A 565 28.71 -5.11 -33.72
CA ARG A 565 28.67 -3.66 -33.86
C ARG A 565 29.55 -3.16 -35.01
N ASN A 566 29.05 -2.21 -35.78
CA ASN A 566 29.81 -1.44 -36.76
C ASN A 566 30.86 -0.56 -36.04
N THR A 567 32.13 -0.67 -36.42
CA THR A 567 33.22 0.12 -35.82
C THR A 567 33.42 1.49 -36.47
N HIS A 568 32.54 1.84 -37.41
CA HIS A 568 32.56 3.05 -38.24
C HIS A 568 33.77 3.15 -39.19
N ASN A 569 34.54 2.05 -39.30
CA ASN A 569 35.69 1.96 -40.18
C ASN A 569 35.26 1.96 -41.65
N ASN A 570 34.25 1.16 -42.03
CA ASN A 570 33.69 1.07 -43.39
C ASN A 570 34.75 1.14 -44.51
N GLY A 571 35.87 0.42 -44.35
CA GLY A 571 36.96 0.37 -45.32
C GLY A 571 37.92 1.58 -45.32
N LYS A 572 37.77 2.56 -44.42
CA LYS A 572 38.67 3.73 -44.28
C LYS A 572 40.11 3.31 -43.95
N ASP A 573 40.29 2.32 -43.08
CA ASP A 573 41.59 1.76 -42.71
C ASP A 573 41.58 0.23 -42.91
N PRO A 574 42.30 -0.30 -43.91
CA PRO A 574 42.36 -1.74 -44.18
C PRO A 574 42.97 -2.59 -43.05
N SER A 575 43.64 -1.97 -42.07
CA SER A 575 44.22 -2.66 -40.91
C SER A 575 43.22 -2.84 -39.75
N LYS A 576 42.06 -2.20 -39.84
CA LYS A 576 40.99 -2.27 -38.84
C LYS A 576 39.81 -3.05 -39.36
N SER A 577 39.16 -3.79 -38.47
CA SER A 577 37.93 -4.52 -38.77
C SER A 577 36.75 -3.53 -38.81
N ASN A 578 35.82 -3.72 -39.75
CA ASN A 578 34.55 -2.97 -39.79
C ASN A 578 33.55 -3.40 -38.70
N TRP A 579 33.80 -4.55 -38.07
CA TRP A 579 32.90 -5.19 -37.12
C TRP A 579 33.63 -5.63 -35.86
N ASN A 580 32.96 -5.51 -34.73
CA ASN A 580 33.36 -6.19 -33.51
C ASN A 580 33.04 -7.68 -33.56
N GLU A 581 33.58 -8.44 -32.62
CA GLU A 581 33.22 -9.85 -32.45
C GLU A 581 31.72 -10.00 -32.12
N PRO A 582 31.00 -10.95 -32.76
CA PRO A 582 29.57 -11.14 -32.50
C PRO A 582 29.25 -11.54 -31.07
N VAL A 583 28.31 -10.86 -30.44
CA VAL A 583 27.79 -11.17 -29.09
C VAL A 583 26.34 -11.63 -29.16
N THR A 584 25.92 -12.53 -28.26
CA THR A 584 24.54 -13.04 -28.24
C THR A 584 23.64 -12.12 -27.44
N ILE A 585 22.76 -11.36 -28.09
CA ILE A 585 21.87 -10.39 -27.45
C ILE A 585 20.48 -10.94 -27.15
N ALA A 586 20.07 -12.02 -27.81
CA ALA A 586 18.84 -12.75 -27.50
C ALA A 586 19.07 -14.27 -27.67
N PRO A 587 18.69 -15.11 -26.69
CA PRO A 587 18.76 -16.56 -26.85
C PRO A 587 17.63 -17.14 -27.73
N GLY A 588 16.64 -16.33 -28.09
CA GLY A 588 15.38 -16.77 -28.70
C GLY A 588 14.32 -17.06 -27.64
N LEU A 589 13.05 -16.90 -28.01
CA LEU A 589 11.93 -17.10 -27.10
C LEU A 589 11.44 -18.55 -27.15
N SER A 590 11.20 -19.12 -25.97
CA SER A 590 10.65 -20.47 -25.86
C SER A 590 9.24 -20.54 -26.42
N GLY A 591 8.93 -21.61 -27.16
CA GLY A 591 7.60 -21.86 -27.73
C GLY A 591 7.25 -21.02 -28.96
N VAL A 592 8.16 -20.18 -29.44
CA VAL A 592 7.96 -19.39 -30.67
C VAL A 592 8.31 -20.25 -31.90
N PRO A 593 7.45 -20.29 -32.94
CA PRO A 593 7.75 -21.04 -34.17
C PRO A 593 9.01 -20.50 -34.88
N PRO A 594 9.76 -21.35 -35.60
CA PRO A 594 10.95 -20.91 -36.30
C PRO A 594 10.63 -19.90 -37.41
N ASP A 595 11.60 -19.06 -37.75
CA ASP A 595 11.58 -18.08 -38.85
C ASP A 595 10.49 -16.99 -38.74
N THR A 596 9.94 -16.80 -37.53
CA THR A 596 8.93 -15.77 -37.21
C THR A 596 9.53 -14.45 -36.72
N THR A 597 10.80 -14.44 -36.31
CA THR A 597 11.43 -13.26 -35.72
C THR A 597 11.76 -12.20 -36.78
N ARG A 598 11.54 -10.92 -36.45
CA ARG A 598 11.98 -9.74 -37.23
C ARG A 598 12.64 -8.73 -36.26
N LEU A 599 13.42 -7.80 -36.80
CA LEU A 599 14.09 -6.75 -36.04
C LEU A 599 13.84 -5.40 -36.69
N ARG A 600 13.13 -4.49 -36.02
CA ARG A 600 12.72 -3.17 -36.52
C ARG A 600 12.45 -2.22 -35.37
N ASP A 601 12.82 -0.95 -35.51
CA ASP A 601 12.55 0.10 -34.52
C ASP A 601 11.05 0.44 -34.52
N LEU A 602 10.34 0.08 -33.45
CA LEU A 602 8.90 0.32 -33.35
C LEU A 602 8.55 1.62 -32.62
N ASP A 603 9.48 2.19 -31.85
CA ASP A 603 9.19 3.32 -30.96
C ASP A 603 9.93 4.60 -31.32
N GLY A 604 10.77 4.54 -32.36
CA GLY A 604 11.50 5.66 -32.93
C GLY A 604 12.69 6.08 -32.09
N ASP A 605 13.19 5.23 -31.20
CA ASP A 605 14.38 5.52 -30.38
C ASP A 605 15.72 5.23 -31.10
N GLY A 606 15.64 4.84 -32.39
CA GLY A 606 16.75 4.53 -33.27
C GLY A 606 17.25 3.09 -33.13
N LYS A 607 16.68 2.27 -32.24
CA LYS A 607 17.15 0.91 -31.97
C LYS A 607 16.17 -0.10 -32.52
N ALA A 608 16.68 -1.10 -33.25
CA ALA A 608 15.82 -2.19 -33.69
C ALA A 608 15.28 -3.04 -32.51
N ASP A 609 13.96 -3.21 -32.47
CA ASP A 609 13.23 -4.02 -31.50
C ASP A 609 13.01 -5.46 -31.98
N TYR A 610 12.76 -6.37 -31.04
CA TYR A 610 12.53 -7.78 -31.32
C TYR A 610 11.06 -8.08 -31.56
N LEU A 611 10.72 -8.53 -32.76
CA LEU A 611 9.35 -8.84 -33.15
C LEU A 611 9.18 -10.33 -33.40
N VAL A 612 8.07 -10.90 -32.97
CA VAL A 612 7.60 -12.24 -33.34
C VAL A 612 6.35 -12.09 -34.18
N VAL A 613 6.45 -12.43 -35.46
CA VAL A 613 5.35 -12.37 -36.41
C VAL A 613 4.82 -13.78 -36.65
N TYR A 614 3.61 -14.06 -36.15
CA TYR A 614 2.96 -15.36 -36.29
C TYR A 614 2.32 -15.50 -37.68
N ASP A 615 2.15 -16.75 -38.12
CA ASP A 615 1.58 -17.08 -39.44
C ASP A 615 0.17 -16.48 -39.66
N GLY A 616 -0.65 -16.40 -38.60
CA GLY A 616 -1.96 -15.75 -38.63
C GLY A 616 -1.94 -14.21 -38.61
N GLY A 617 -0.76 -13.60 -38.73
CA GLY A 617 -0.57 -12.16 -38.78
C GLY A 617 -0.48 -11.44 -37.43
N ALA A 618 -0.68 -12.16 -36.32
CA ALA A 618 -0.48 -11.61 -34.99
C ALA A 618 1.01 -11.27 -34.75
N VAL A 619 1.28 -10.22 -33.98
CA VAL A 619 2.65 -9.75 -33.71
C VAL A 619 2.84 -9.49 -32.23
N ARG A 620 3.88 -10.09 -31.65
CA ARG A 620 4.41 -9.77 -30.33
C ARG A 620 5.70 -8.98 -30.47
N ALA A 621 5.92 -8.00 -29.60
CA ALA A 621 7.15 -7.21 -29.59
C ALA A 621 7.87 -7.27 -28.23
N LEU A 622 9.18 -7.06 -28.27
CA LEU A 622 10.01 -6.79 -27.12
C LEU A 622 10.96 -5.64 -27.47
N ARG A 623 10.92 -4.56 -26.71
CA ARG A 623 11.71 -3.38 -26.95
C ARG A 623 13.16 -3.54 -26.52
N ASN A 624 14.06 -3.04 -27.33
CA ASN A 624 15.48 -2.99 -27.06
C ASN A 624 15.79 -1.91 -25.99
N THR A 625 16.33 -2.33 -24.84
CA THR A 625 16.66 -1.40 -23.75
C THR A 625 18.00 -0.70 -23.93
N GLY A 626 18.73 -0.98 -25.01
CA GLY A 626 20.09 -0.49 -25.27
C GLY A 626 21.19 -1.15 -24.43
N ASN A 627 20.84 -2.10 -23.55
CA ASN A 627 21.83 -2.82 -22.75
C ASN A 627 22.72 -3.73 -23.62
N LEU A 628 22.17 -4.48 -24.57
CA LEU A 628 22.90 -5.36 -25.51
C LEU A 628 24.10 -6.13 -24.87
N ASN A 629 23.94 -6.61 -23.63
CA ASN A 629 24.96 -7.26 -22.78
C ASN A 629 26.12 -6.38 -22.27
N LYS A 630 25.96 -5.05 -22.24
CA LYS A 630 26.89 -4.13 -21.57
C LYS A 630 26.95 -4.40 -20.06
N ASP A 631 25.80 -4.72 -19.45
CA ASP A 631 25.67 -5.09 -18.05
C ASP A 631 24.84 -6.37 -17.92
N SER A 632 25.43 -7.43 -17.36
CA SER A 632 24.77 -8.72 -17.18
C SER A 632 23.62 -8.69 -16.16
N ALA A 633 23.53 -7.66 -15.31
CA ALA A 633 22.44 -7.50 -14.36
C ALA A 633 21.18 -6.87 -15.00
N LYS A 634 21.31 -6.25 -16.17
CA LYS A 634 20.21 -5.61 -16.89
C LYS A 634 19.71 -6.49 -18.02
N ARG A 635 18.41 -6.40 -18.31
CA ARG A 635 17.79 -7.10 -19.44
C ARG A 635 18.07 -6.34 -20.73
N ASN A 636 18.29 -7.05 -21.84
CA ASN A 636 18.38 -6.45 -23.18
C ASN A 636 17.02 -6.09 -23.77
N TRP A 637 15.97 -6.80 -23.33
CA TRP A 637 14.64 -6.73 -23.94
C TRP A 637 13.57 -6.53 -22.87
N GLU A 638 12.66 -5.59 -23.13
CA GLU A 638 11.44 -5.36 -22.36
C GLU A 638 10.26 -5.96 -23.12
N ASP A 639 9.51 -6.88 -22.51
CA ASP A 639 8.40 -7.55 -23.19
C ASP A 639 7.18 -6.65 -23.31
N TRP A 640 6.74 -6.41 -24.54
CA TRP A 640 5.62 -5.52 -24.87
C TRP A 640 4.34 -6.28 -25.18
N GLY A 641 4.37 -7.62 -25.14
CA GLY A 641 3.20 -8.44 -25.41
C GLY A 641 2.74 -8.34 -26.87
N THR A 642 1.47 -8.67 -27.10
CA THR A 642 0.87 -8.68 -28.45
C THR A 642 0.49 -7.25 -28.85
N ILE A 643 1.14 -6.72 -29.87
CA ILE A 643 0.96 -5.35 -30.36
C ILE A 643 0.02 -5.28 -31.57
N ALA A 644 -0.20 -6.42 -32.24
CA ALA A 644 -1.18 -6.56 -33.29
C ALA A 644 -1.82 -7.96 -33.18
N PRO A 645 -3.16 -8.08 -33.08
CA PRO A 645 -3.82 -9.39 -33.04
C PRO A 645 -3.87 -10.09 -34.41
N GLY A 646 -3.42 -9.42 -35.47
CA GLY A 646 -3.49 -9.87 -36.86
C GLY A 646 -4.64 -9.22 -37.63
N VAL A 647 -4.49 -9.14 -38.95
CA VAL A 647 -5.51 -8.59 -39.86
C VAL A 647 -6.05 -9.73 -40.72
N SER A 648 -7.37 -9.84 -40.80
CA SER A 648 -8.01 -10.87 -41.62
C SER A 648 -7.53 -10.82 -43.08
N GLY A 649 -7.04 -11.94 -43.59
CA GLY A 649 -6.51 -12.06 -44.95
C GLY A 649 -5.03 -11.68 -45.10
N ILE A 650 -4.33 -11.36 -44.00
CA ILE A 650 -2.88 -11.10 -43.98
C ILE A 650 -2.20 -12.21 -43.19
N THR A 651 -1.21 -12.84 -43.81
CA THR A 651 -0.38 -13.88 -43.20
C THR A 651 0.96 -13.32 -42.74
N GLY A 652 1.63 -14.03 -41.83
CA GLY A 652 2.88 -13.59 -41.22
C GLY A 652 4.02 -13.33 -42.22
N ASP A 653 4.06 -14.05 -43.34
CA ASP A 653 5.05 -13.86 -44.39
C ASP A 653 4.84 -12.55 -45.18
N MET A 654 3.61 -12.02 -45.24
CA MET A 654 3.28 -10.75 -45.89
C MET A 654 3.76 -9.54 -45.08
N ILE A 655 3.91 -9.71 -43.76
CA ILE A 655 4.14 -8.58 -42.84
C ILE A 655 5.57 -8.04 -42.96
N ARG A 656 5.68 -6.73 -43.06
CA ARG A 656 6.91 -5.94 -42.96
C ARG A 656 6.68 -4.79 -41.99
N PHE A 657 7.77 -4.20 -41.50
CA PHE A 657 7.70 -2.92 -40.79
C PHE A 657 8.73 -1.95 -41.36
N SER A 658 8.32 -0.69 -41.51
CA SER A 658 9.14 0.43 -42.00
C SER A 658 8.41 1.75 -41.74
N ASP A 659 9.12 2.84 -41.51
CA ASP A 659 8.55 4.18 -41.31
C ASP A 659 8.07 4.78 -42.65
N ILE A 660 6.78 4.69 -42.95
CA ILE A 660 6.21 5.11 -44.23
C ILE A 660 5.81 6.58 -44.26
N ASP A 661 5.71 7.22 -43.09
CA ASP A 661 5.24 8.59 -42.96
C ASP A 661 6.23 9.57 -42.30
N GLY A 662 7.41 9.07 -41.92
CA GLY A 662 8.56 9.84 -41.47
C GLY A 662 8.45 10.28 -40.02
N ASP A 663 7.63 9.60 -39.21
CA ASP A 663 7.46 9.92 -37.79
C ASP A 663 8.52 9.27 -36.87
N GLY A 664 9.45 8.52 -37.47
CA GLY A 664 10.53 7.78 -36.81
C GLY A 664 10.14 6.36 -36.40
N ARG A 665 8.86 6.01 -36.37
CA ARG A 665 8.38 4.70 -35.90
C ARG A 665 8.09 3.80 -37.08
N ALA A 666 8.45 2.52 -36.97
CA ALA A 666 8.09 1.59 -38.03
C ALA A 666 6.58 1.29 -38.05
N ASP A 667 5.98 1.44 -39.24
CA ASP A 667 4.58 1.13 -39.53
C ASP A 667 4.37 -0.34 -39.84
N PHE A 668 3.14 -0.83 -39.66
CA PHE A 668 2.78 -2.20 -40.03
C PHE A 668 2.39 -2.24 -41.50
N LEU A 669 3.08 -3.07 -42.28
CA LEU A 669 2.88 -3.17 -43.73
C LEU A 669 2.55 -4.61 -44.12
N ALA A 670 1.61 -4.79 -45.05
CA ALA A 670 1.33 -6.05 -45.68
C ALA A 670 1.71 -5.99 -47.17
N VAL A 671 2.73 -6.76 -47.54
CA VAL A 671 3.21 -6.89 -48.91
C VAL A 671 2.58 -8.13 -49.54
N SER A 672 1.77 -7.93 -50.57
CA SER A 672 1.10 -9.02 -51.28
C SER A 672 2.03 -9.73 -52.27
N ALA A 673 1.59 -10.89 -52.76
CA ALA A 673 2.34 -11.71 -53.71
C ALA A 673 2.78 -10.97 -54.99
N ASP A 674 2.04 -9.94 -55.40
CA ASP A 674 2.31 -9.08 -56.57
C ASP A 674 3.16 -7.84 -56.26
N GLY A 675 3.66 -7.72 -55.02
CA GLY A 675 4.44 -6.59 -54.53
C GLY A 675 3.62 -5.37 -54.11
N SER A 676 2.29 -5.41 -54.21
CA SER A 676 1.46 -4.31 -53.67
C SER A 676 1.59 -4.20 -52.15
N VAL A 677 1.51 -2.98 -51.61
CA VAL A 677 1.70 -2.69 -50.18
C VAL A 677 0.44 -2.03 -49.62
N ARG A 678 -0.15 -2.66 -48.60
CA ARG A 678 -1.15 -2.04 -47.73
C ARG A 678 -0.49 -1.67 -46.40
N ALA A 679 -0.79 -0.49 -45.86
CA ALA A 679 -0.11 0.05 -44.70
C ALA A 679 -1.06 0.42 -43.57
N TRP A 680 -0.55 0.31 -42.35
CA TRP A 680 -1.15 0.82 -41.15
C TRP A 680 -0.13 1.62 -40.35
N ARG A 681 -0.43 2.89 -40.13
CA ARG A 681 0.39 3.80 -39.34
C ARG A 681 0.50 3.33 -37.90
N ASN A 682 1.71 3.35 -37.35
CA ASN A 682 1.98 3.19 -35.92
C ASN A 682 1.67 4.49 -35.17
N LEU A 683 0.69 4.45 -34.26
CA LEU A 683 0.30 5.65 -33.52
C LEU A 683 1.19 5.96 -32.31
N GLY A 684 2.25 5.17 -32.07
CA GLY A 684 3.14 5.31 -30.90
C GLY A 684 2.52 4.82 -29.59
N ILE A 685 1.46 4.00 -29.67
CA ILE A 685 0.65 3.59 -28.51
C ILE A 685 1.01 2.16 -28.06
N ILE A 686 2.29 1.92 -27.75
CA ILE A 686 2.84 0.60 -27.41
C ILE A 686 3.97 0.78 -26.37
N PRO A 687 4.02 0.01 -25.25
CA PRO A 687 3.00 -0.49 -24.34
C PRO A 687 3.09 0.25 -22.98
N ASN A 688 2.48 -0.31 -21.93
CA ASN A 688 2.28 0.33 -20.62
C ASN A 688 1.36 1.56 -20.72
N LYS A 689 0.26 1.39 -21.47
CA LYS A 689 -0.70 2.45 -21.83
C LYS A 689 -1.27 3.14 -20.60
N ILE A 690 -1.40 2.43 -19.48
CA ILE A 690 -1.97 2.93 -18.22
C ILE A 690 -1.31 4.19 -17.67
N LYS A 691 0.01 4.37 -17.84
CA LYS A 691 0.72 5.59 -17.37
C LYS A 691 0.48 6.80 -18.27
N ASN A 692 0.05 6.55 -19.50
CA ASN A 692 -0.07 7.52 -20.56
C ASN A 692 -1.51 8.02 -20.74
N ILE A 693 -2.47 7.50 -19.98
CA ILE A 693 -3.88 7.95 -20.03
C ILE A 693 -4.10 9.17 -19.14
N ARG A 694 -4.84 10.15 -19.65
CA ARG A 694 -5.44 11.28 -18.91
C ARG A 694 -6.93 11.36 -19.22
N PHE A 695 -7.65 12.02 -18.32
CA PHE A 695 -9.08 12.28 -18.45
C PHE A 695 -9.31 13.77 -18.25
N ALA A 696 -9.93 14.44 -19.22
CA ALA A 696 -10.26 15.87 -19.15
C ALA A 696 -11.27 16.24 -20.25
N ASP A 697 -12.08 17.26 -20.05
CA ASP A 697 -13.01 17.78 -21.06
C ASP A 697 -12.26 18.68 -22.06
N LEU A 698 -12.10 18.24 -23.31
CA LEU A 698 -11.36 18.98 -24.34
C LEU A 698 -12.27 19.82 -25.25
N ASP A 699 -13.56 19.50 -25.33
CA ASP A 699 -14.51 20.09 -26.28
C ASP A 699 -15.66 20.87 -25.63
N GLY A 700 -15.68 20.92 -24.29
CA GLY A 700 -16.58 21.74 -23.47
C GLY A 700 -17.97 21.12 -23.29
N ASP A 701 -18.12 19.83 -23.56
CA ASP A 701 -19.39 19.11 -23.42
C ASP A 701 -19.67 18.59 -22.01
N ARG A 702 -18.73 18.84 -21.08
CA ARG A 702 -18.66 18.44 -19.66
C ARG A 702 -18.43 16.97 -19.41
N ARG A 703 -18.23 16.15 -20.43
CA ARG A 703 -17.79 14.77 -20.26
C ARG A 703 -16.28 14.73 -20.38
N ALA A 704 -15.66 13.95 -19.51
CA ALA A 704 -14.24 13.70 -19.62
C ALA A 704 -13.94 12.89 -20.89
N ASP A 705 -13.04 13.44 -21.69
CA ASP A 705 -12.42 12.76 -22.82
C ASP A 705 -11.23 11.92 -22.37
N ILE A 706 -10.81 10.99 -23.22
CA ILE A 706 -9.63 10.17 -22.97
C ILE A 706 -8.49 10.69 -23.83
N ILE A 707 -7.36 10.99 -23.18
CA ILE A 707 -6.14 11.44 -23.84
C ILE A 707 -5.03 10.43 -23.60
N PHE A 708 -4.35 10.02 -24.65
CA PHE A 708 -3.09 9.28 -24.59
C PHE A 708 -1.93 10.25 -24.82
N VAL A 709 -0.95 10.26 -23.92
CA VAL A 709 0.26 11.10 -24.02
C VAL A 709 1.49 10.21 -24.07
N ASP A 710 2.30 10.34 -25.11
CA ASP A 710 3.52 9.54 -25.27
C ASP A 710 4.73 10.12 -24.52
N GLN A 711 5.91 9.51 -24.69
CA GLN A 711 7.14 9.88 -23.97
C GLN A 711 7.72 11.24 -24.40
N VAL A 712 7.39 11.72 -25.61
CA VAL A 712 7.80 13.04 -26.12
C VAL A 712 6.73 14.11 -25.87
N GLY A 713 5.62 13.72 -25.24
CA GLY A 713 4.52 14.60 -24.91
C GLY A 713 3.53 14.82 -26.04
N ALA A 714 3.62 14.07 -27.14
CA ALA A 714 2.57 14.10 -28.15
C ALA A 714 1.28 13.50 -27.56
N ALA A 715 0.16 14.16 -27.82
CA ALA A 715 -1.14 13.82 -27.26
C ALA A 715 -2.13 13.46 -28.37
N ARG A 716 -2.81 12.33 -28.20
CA ARG A 716 -3.94 11.87 -29.06
C ARG A 716 -5.19 11.74 -28.20
N ALA A 717 -6.36 12.10 -28.74
CA ALA A 717 -7.59 12.09 -27.96
C ALA A 717 -8.74 11.32 -28.59
N TRP A 718 -9.61 10.82 -27.71
CA TRP A 718 -10.90 10.22 -28.01
C TRP A 718 -11.97 10.99 -27.26
N LEU A 719 -12.86 11.63 -28.02
CA LEU A 719 -13.92 12.47 -27.47
C LEU A 719 -15.11 11.63 -27.04
N ASN A 720 -15.61 11.88 -25.84
CA ASN A 720 -16.69 11.14 -25.22
C ASN A 720 -18.05 11.63 -25.74
N GLN A 721 -18.72 10.82 -26.56
CA GLN A 721 -20.02 11.18 -27.14
C GLN A 721 -21.22 10.72 -26.28
N GLY A 722 -20.96 10.24 -25.06
CA GLY A 722 -21.96 9.58 -24.22
C GLY A 722 -22.27 8.16 -24.70
N ASP A 723 -23.07 7.42 -23.91
CA ASP A 723 -23.53 6.06 -24.24
C ASP A 723 -22.40 5.08 -24.65
N ARG A 724 -21.18 5.24 -24.09
CA ARG A 724 -19.97 4.45 -24.41
C ARG A 724 -19.47 4.61 -25.84
N MET A 725 -19.84 5.69 -26.52
CA MET A 725 -19.36 6.02 -27.86
C MET A 725 -18.19 6.99 -27.77
N TRP A 726 -17.10 6.65 -28.48
CA TRP A 726 -15.88 7.45 -28.54
C TRP A 726 -15.58 7.85 -29.97
N ASN A 727 -15.35 9.14 -30.20
CA ASN A 727 -14.89 9.64 -31.49
C ASN A 727 -13.39 9.91 -31.44
N TYR A 728 -12.61 9.31 -32.34
CA TYR A 728 -11.17 9.56 -32.40
C TYR A 728 -10.92 10.97 -32.97
N ALA A 729 -10.30 11.85 -32.19
CA ALA A 729 -9.98 13.22 -32.58
C ALA A 729 -8.63 13.35 -33.31
N GLY A 730 -7.84 12.27 -33.38
CA GLY A 730 -6.50 12.31 -33.95
C GLY A 730 -5.44 12.75 -32.93
N GLU A 731 -4.29 13.17 -33.46
CA GLU A 731 -3.28 13.89 -32.69
C GLU A 731 -3.76 15.32 -32.42
N ILE A 732 -3.83 15.68 -31.15
CA ILE A 732 -4.24 17.01 -30.72
C ILE A 732 -3.05 17.90 -30.39
N ALA A 733 -1.90 17.31 -30.03
CA ALA A 733 -0.64 18.01 -29.82
C ALA A 733 0.55 17.14 -30.29
N PRO A 734 1.52 17.69 -31.04
CA PRO A 734 2.71 16.96 -31.47
C PRO A 734 3.78 16.82 -30.37
N GLY A 735 3.53 17.37 -29.18
CA GLY A 735 4.50 17.48 -28.09
C GLY A 735 5.38 18.74 -28.19
N PRO A 736 6.04 19.14 -27.10
CA PRO A 736 6.94 20.30 -27.09
C PRO A 736 8.24 19.99 -27.85
N SER A 737 8.80 20.97 -28.56
CA SER A 737 10.10 20.81 -29.25
C SER A 737 11.31 20.82 -28.31
N GLU A 738 11.09 20.90 -27.01
CA GLU A 738 12.12 20.93 -25.97
C GLU A 738 12.26 19.56 -25.30
N ASP A 739 13.38 19.30 -24.61
CA ASP A 739 13.57 18.05 -23.88
C ASP A 739 12.59 17.96 -22.71
N VAL A 740 11.70 16.96 -22.77
CA VAL A 740 10.66 16.69 -21.77
C VAL A 740 10.89 15.39 -21.00
N SER A 741 12.09 14.79 -21.08
CA SER A 741 12.41 13.50 -20.46
C SER A 741 12.20 13.43 -18.94
N ASN A 742 12.26 14.57 -18.25
CA ASN A 742 11.98 14.70 -16.81
C ASN A 742 10.75 15.58 -16.52
N SER A 743 9.82 15.66 -17.47
CA SER A 743 8.58 16.43 -17.35
C SER A 743 7.37 15.51 -17.30
N ARG A 744 6.25 16.01 -16.81
CA ARG A 744 4.94 15.35 -16.95
C ARG A 744 3.94 16.29 -17.58
N ILE A 745 2.91 15.69 -18.17
CA ILE A 745 1.79 16.40 -18.77
C ILE A 745 0.52 16.12 -17.98
N GLU A 746 -0.17 17.19 -17.63
CA GLU A 746 -1.50 17.21 -17.02
C GLU A 746 -2.45 18.06 -17.88
N PHE A 747 -3.75 17.83 -17.74
CA PHE A 747 -4.79 18.60 -18.40
C PHE A 747 -5.72 19.19 -17.34
N ALA A 748 -5.89 20.50 -17.34
CA ALA A 748 -6.79 21.20 -16.43
C ALA A 748 -7.16 22.56 -17.02
N ASP A 749 -8.38 23.03 -16.77
CA ASP A 749 -8.84 24.36 -17.18
C ASP A 749 -8.23 25.43 -16.26
N VAL A 750 -7.17 26.11 -16.72
CA VAL A 750 -6.47 27.11 -15.89
C VAL A 750 -6.90 28.54 -16.18
N ASP A 751 -7.57 28.80 -17.31
CA ASP A 751 -8.07 30.14 -17.65
C ASP A 751 -9.59 30.33 -17.39
N GLY A 752 -10.29 29.23 -17.12
CA GLY A 752 -11.69 29.17 -16.70
C GLY A 752 -12.68 29.25 -17.86
N ASP A 753 -12.28 28.87 -19.07
CA ASP A 753 -13.13 28.90 -20.26
C ASP A 753 -13.99 27.63 -20.44
N GLY A 754 -13.81 26.63 -19.57
CA GLY A 754 -14.49 25.35 -19.58
C GLY A 754 -13.82 24.28 -20.43
N LEU A 755 -12.65 24.57 -21.01
CA LEU A 755 -11.86 23.63 -21.80
C LEU A 755 -10.57 23.30 -21.06
N ALA A 756 -10.18 22.03 -21.04
CA ALA A 756 -8.93 21.66 -20.40
C ALA A 756 -7.71 22.11 -21.23
N ASP A 757 -6.76 22.73 -20.54
CA ASP A 757 -5.50 23.20 -21.12
C ASP A 757 -4.39 22.15 -20.99
N TYR A 758 -3.45 22.16 -21.95
CA TYR A 758 -2.28 21.29 -21.90
C TYR A 758 -1.21 21.92 -20.99
N LEU A 759 -0.87 21.23 -19.89
CA LEU A 759 0.10 21.72 -18.90
C LEU A 759 1.38 20.87 -18.93
N LEU A 760 2.48 21.49 -19.36
CA LEU A 760 3.82 20.91 -19.26
C LEU A 760 4.43 21.28 -17.90
N ILE A 761 4.62 20.27 -17.06
CA ILE A 761 5.18 20.42 -15.72
C ILE A 761 6.59 19.85 -15.70
N TYR A 762 7.57 20.72 -15.57
CA TYR A 762 8.98 20.34 -15.57
C TYR A 762 9.36 19.65 -14.25
N GLY A 763 10.38 18.80 -14.28
CA GLY A 763 10.87 18.09 -13.07
C GLY A 763 11.30 18.99 -11.92
N GLY A 764 11.61 20.27 -12.19
CA GLY A 764 11.87 21.29 -11.16
C GLY A 764 10.63 22.02 -10.62
N GLY A 765 9.42 21.64 -11.05
CA GLY A 765 8.15 22.22 -10.59
C GLY A 765 7.65 23.42 -11.40
N ALA A 766 8.44 23.96 -12.33
CA ALA A 766 7.98 24.99 -13.25
C ALA A 766 6.85 24.48 -14.15
N VAL A 767 5.95 25.36 -14.57
CA VAL A 767 4.79 24.99 -15.40
C VAL A 767 4.63 25.94 -16.58
N LYS A 768 4.50 25.35 -17.77
CA LYS A 768 4.12 26.02 -19.02
C LYS A 768 2.76 25.51 -19.46
N ALA A 769 1.81 26.43 -19.65
CA ALA A 769 0.45 26.13 -20.11
C ALA A 769 0.28 26.48 -21.59
N PHE A 770 -0.40 25.62 -22.33
CA PHE A 770 -0.81 25.83 -23.70
C PHE A 770 -2.33 25.82 -23.71
N LEU A 771 -2.94 27.01 -23.87
CA LEU A 771 -4.38 27.17 -23.70
C LEU A 771 -5.15 26.60 -24.88
N ASN A 772 -6.26 25.92 -24.61
CA ASN A 772 -7.13 25.34 -25.63
C ASN A 772 -7.86 26.46 -26.41
N ASN A 773 -7.93 26.37 -27.74
CA ASN A 773 -8.65 27.35 -28.57
C ASN A 773 -10.09 26.92 -28.93
N GLY A 774 -10.58 25.81 -28.37
CA GLY A 774 -11.89 25.23 -28.74
C GLY A 774 -11.91 24.68 -30.18
N ASN A 775 -10.74 24.30 -30.69
CA ASN A 775 -10.57 23.77 -32.04
C ASN A 775 -10.47 22.24 -32.07
N ILE A 776 -10.65 21.55 -30.93
CA ILE A 776 -10.65 20.10 -30.83
C ILE A 776 -12.11 19.60 -30.94
N PRO A 777 -12.43 18.60 -31.80
CA PRO A 777 -11.55 17.98 -32.80
C PRO A 777 -11.29 18.95 -33.96
N ASP A 778 -10.14 18.82 -34.65
CA ASP A 778 -9.79 19.72 -35.73
C ASP A 778 -10.83 19.69 -36.86
N ARG A 779 -11.47 20.85 -37.10
CA ARG A 779 -12.45 21.08 -38.16
C ARG A 779 -11.93 22.05 -39.22
N GLY A 780 -10.61 22.19 -39.34
CA GLY A 780 -9.93 23.14 -40.22
C GLY A 780 -9.99 24.58 -39.71
N ARG A 781 -10.04 24.78 -38.38
CA ARG A 781 -10.32 26.08 -37.74
C ARG A 781 -9.09 26.83 -37.21
N GLY A 782 -7.89 26.29 -37.37
CA GLY A 782 -6.63 26.89 -36.92
C GLY A 782 -5.87 26.00 -35.94
N ARG A 783 -4.94 26.57 -35.16
CA ARG A 783 -4.17 25.80 -34.16
C ARG A 783 -5.08 25.35 -33.02
N ASN A 784 -4.89 24.12 -32.53
CA ASN A 784 -5.59 23.60 -31.35
C ASN A 784 -5.23 24.39 -30.08
N TRP A 785 -3.96 24.76 -29.95
CA TRP A 785 -3.42 25.39 -28.74
C TRP A 785 -2.84 26.78 -29.00
N GLN A 786 -2.90 27.65 -28.00
CA GLN A 786 -2.15 28.90 -27.96
C GLN A 786 -0.64 28.63 -27.79
N GLU A 787 0.19 29.66 -27.97
CA GLU A 787 1.62 29.55 -27.67
C GLU A 787 1.85 29.40 -26.17
N GLY A 788 2.81 28.55 -25.81
CA GLY A 788 3.06 28.17 -24.41
C GLY A 788 3.44 29.36 -23.53
N LEU A 789 2.74 29.50 -22.41
CA LEU A 789 2.92 30.56 -21.41
C LEU A 789 3.49 29.95 -20.13
N THR A 790 4.59 30.49 -19.61
CA THR A 790 5.05 30.11 -18.27
C THR A 790 4.08 30.68 -17.23
N ILE A 791 3.29 29.81 -16.61
CA ILE A 791 2.32 30.19 -15.58
C ILE A 791 2.87 30.00 -14.17
N SER A 792 3.96 29.23 -14.00
CA SER A 792 4.69 29.12 -12.74
C SER A 792 6.19 28.93 -12.98
N PRO A 793 7.08 29.67 -12.30
CA PRO A 793 8.52 29.40 -12.34
C PRO A 793 8.93 28.17 -11.49
N GLY A 794 7.97 27.53 -10.80
CA GLY A 794 8.22 26.48 -9.82
C GLY A 794 8.36 27.03 -8.40
N ILE A 795 8.16 26.16 -7.42
CA ILE A 795 8.30 26.48 -5.99
C ILE A 795 9.56 25.79 -5.47
N GLU A 796 10.39 26.53 -4.74
CA GLU A 796 11.61 25.97 -4.17
C GLU A 796 11.31 24.78 -3.26
N GLY A 797 12.02 23.67 -3.47
CA GLY A 797 11.80 22.42 -2.72
C GLY A 797 10.59 21.59 -3.19
N ALA A 798 9.81 22.06 -4.16
CA ALA A 798 8.69 21.34 -4.75
C ALA A 798 9.05 20.85 -6.17
N PRO A 799 9.64 19.65 -6.31
CA PRO A 799 9.87 19.04 -7.62
C PRO A 799 8.55 18.80 -8.36
N GLY A 800 8.68 18.56 -9.68
CA GLY A 800 7.58 18.40 -10.61
C GLY A 800 6.55 17.42 -10.08
N ASP A 801 6.97 16.23 -9.63
CA ASP A 801 6.13 15.14 -9.11
C ASP A 801 5.17 15.53 -7.96
N LYS A 802 5.43 16.64 -7.26
CA LYS A 802 4.56 17.17 -6.19
C LYS A 802 3.53 18.21 -6.64
N VAL A 803 3.72 18.81 -7.82
CA VAL A 803 2.81 19.81 -8.37
C VAL A 803 1.54 19.13 -8.89
N HIS A 804 0.36 19.69 -8.68
CA HIS A 804 -0.90 19.18 -9.24
C HIS A 804 -1.89 20.34 -9.46
N PHE A 805 -2.92 20.09 -10.26
CA PHE A 805 -3.97 21.07 -10.54
C PHE A 805 -5.36 20.51 -10.21
N ALA A 806 -6.17 21.30 -9.52
CA ALA A 806 -7.58 21.05 -9.27
C ALA A 806 -8.29 22.34 -8.85
N ASP A 807 -9.57 22.50 -9.20
CA ASP A 807 -10.38 23.61 -8.69
C ASP A 807 -10.81 23.32 -7.25
N ILE A 808 -10.12 23.90 -6.27
CA ILE A 808 -10.45 23.71 -4.84
C ILE A 808 -11.34 24.82 -4.30
N THR A 809 -11.62 25.86 -5.10
CA THR A 809 -12.46 26.99 -4.71
C THR A 809 -13.87 26.91 -5.29
N GLY A 810 -14.05 26.13 -6.36
CA GLY A 810 -15.29 25.99 -7.13
C GLY A 810 -15.54 27.17 -8.07
N ASP A 811 -14.49 27.91 -8.44
CA ASP A 811 -14.58 29.13 -9.23
C ASP A 811 -14.47 28.91 -10.76
N GLY A 812 -14.34 27.63 -11.15
CA GLY A 812 -14.19 27.15 -12.52
C GLY A 812 -12.76 27.17 -13.03
N ARG A 813 -11.76 27.54 -12.22
CA ARG A 813 -10.34 27.55 -12.60
C ARG A 813 -9.57 26.58 -11.73
N ALA A 814 -8.69 25.82 -12.35
CA ALA A 814 -7.78 24.97 -11.62
C ALA A 814 -6.76 25.81 -10.83
N ASP A 815 -6.60 25.45 -9.55
CA ASP A 815 -5.62 26.01 -8.64
C ASP A 815 -4.30 25.22 -8.69
N PHE A 816 -3.18 25.90 -8.41
CA PHE A 816 -1.86 25.27 -8.36
C PHE A 816 -1.63 24.69 -6.96
N LEU A 817 -1.46 23.38 -6.89
CA LEU A 817 -1.31 22.63 -5.64
C LEU A 817 0.10 22.03 -5.54
N VAL A 818 0.70 22.10 -4.35
CA VAL A 818 1.90 21.34 -4.01
C VAL A 818 1.55 20.32 -2.93
N ILE A 819 1.68 19.05 -3.25
CA ILE A 819 1.40 17.92 -2.36
C ILE A 819 2.72 17.42 -1.76
N TRP A 820 2.86 17.59 -0.45
CA TRP A 820 4.04 17.20 0.32
C TRP A 820 3.95 15.75 0.81
N ASP A 821 5.08 15.23 1.26
CA ASP A 821 5.13 13.92 1.92
C ASP A 821 4.31 13.98 3.23
N GLY A 822 3.57 12.90 3.53
CA GLY A 822 2.55 12.90 4.59
C GLY A 822 1.19 13.49 4.16
N GLY A 823 1.07 13.93 2.91
CA GLY A 823 -0.19 14.33 2.29
C GLY A 823 -0.62 15.77 2.59
N ALA A 824 0.26 16.58 3.18
CA ALA A 824 0.00 18.00 3.38
C ALA A 824 -0.06 18.73 2.03
N VAL A 825 -0.87 19.78 1.92
CA VAL A 825 -1.10 20.49 0.66
C VAL A 825 -0.97 21.98 0.85
N THR A 826 -0.10 22.60 0.06
CA THR A 826 -0.02 24.04 -0.11
C THR A 826 -0.74 24.42 -1.39
N ALA A 827 -1.75 25.27 -1.30
CA ALA A 827 -2.48 25.77 -2.46
C ALA A 827 -2.08 27.20 -2.79
N TYR A 828 -1.99 27.47 -4.09
CA TYR A 828 -1.76 28.79 -4.67
C TYR A 828 -2.96 29.08 -5.58
N LEU A 829 -3.89 29.92 -5.12
CA LEU A 829 -5.16 30.11 -5.84
C LEU A 829 -5.00 30.91 -7.11
N ASN A 830 -5.81 30.53 -8.11
CA ASN A 830 -5.85 31.19 -9.39
C ASN A 830 -6.60 32.54 -9.32
N ASN A 831 -5.94 33.65 -9.68
CA ASN A 831 -6.59 34.97 -9.71
C ASN A 831 -7.35 35.26 -11.03
N GLY A 832 -7.50 34.28 -11.92
CA GLY A 832 -8.14 34.48 -13.23
C GLY A 832 -7.34 35.41 -14.15
N ASN A 833 -6.01 35.39 -14.01
CA ASN A 833 -5.08 36.23 -14.78
C ASN A 833 -4.23 35.38 -15.74
N ILE A 834 -4.83 34.37 -16.36
CA ILE A 834 -4.22 33.58 -17.43
C ILE A 834 -4.99 33.90 -18.72
N PRO A 835 -4.35 34.36 -19.81
CA PRO A 835 -2.95 34.80 -19.93
C PRO A 835 -2.58 35.99 -19.02
N PRO A 836 -1.32 36.09 -18.55
CA PRO A 836 -0.88 37.13 -17.61
C PRO A 836 -0.89 38.53 -18.22
N LYS A 837 -1.52 39.48 -17.52
CA LYS A 837 -1.46 40.91 -17.83
C LYS A 837 -0.25 41.56 -17.14
N PRO A 838 0.43 42.54 -17.75
CA PRO A 838 1.57 43.22 -17.13
C PRO A 838 1.24 43.76 -15.74
N GLY A 839 2.06 43.40 -14.74
CA GLY A 839 1.90 43.85 -13.35
C GLY A 839 0.83 43.11 -12.53
N THR A 840 0.20 42.07 -13.08
CA THR A 840 -0.76 41.22 -12.34
C THR A 840 -0.10 39.92 -11.88
N ARG A 841 -0.56 39.37 -10.75
CA ARG A 841 -0.16 38.04 -10.28
C ARG A 841 -1.13 36.99 -10.81
N ILE A 842 -0.59 35.87 -11.31
CA ILE A 842 -1.38 34.69 -11.68
C ILE A 842 -1.91 34.04 -10.40
N TRP A 843 -1.01 33.71 -9.48
CA TRP A 843 -1.31 33.00 -8.26
C TRP A 843 -1.34 33.91 -7.03
N GLN A 844 -2.18 33.58 -6.06
CA GLN A 844 -2.07 34.10 -4.69
C GLN A 844 -0.83 33.56 -3.98
N ASP A 845 -0.47 34.16 -2.84
CA ASP A 845 0.60 33.61 -1.99
C ASP A 845 0.16 32.24 -1.45
N GLY A 846 1.09 31.29 -1.38
CA GLY A 846 0.77 29.91 -1.00
C GLY A 846 0.37 29.76 0.47
N TYR A 847 -0.66 28.97 0.74
CA TYR A 847 -1.10 28.65 2.10
C TYR A 847 -1.43 27.18 2.25
N THR A 848 -1.19 26.63 3.44
CA THR A 848 -1.46 25.23 3.76
C THR A 848 -2.96 25.03 3.89
N VAL A 849 -3.57 24.32 2.93
CA VAL A 849 -5.01 23.99 2.93
C VAL A 849 -5.30 22.67 3.63
N ALA A 850 -4.33 21.74 3.63
CA ALA A 850 -4.41 20.47 4.32
C ALA A 850 -3.08 20.20 5.05
N THR A 851 -3.15 19.76 6.30
CA THR A 851 -1.97 19.36 7.09
C THR A 851 -1.51 17.94 6.78
N GLY A 852 -2.28 17.21 5.96
CA GLY A 852 -2.04 15.80 5.64
C GLY A 852 -2.73 14.86 6.62
N VAL A 853 -2.86 13.61 6.20
CA VAL A 853 -3.56 12.54 6.94
C VAL A 853 -2.62 11.38 7.29
N GLY A 854 -1.31 11.61 7.22
CA GLY A 854 -0.27 10.61 7.52
C GLY A 854 0.05 9.67 6.36
N GLU A 855 -0.63 9.81 5.22
CA GLU A 855 -0.41 9.00 4.02
C GLU A 855 0.58 9.67 3.06
N PRO A 856 1.36 8.92 2.27
CA PRO A 856 2.26 9.50 1.27
C PRO A 856 1.50 10.38 0.27
N GLY A 857 2.08 11.52 -0.10
CA GLY A 857 1.49 12.46 -1.08
C GLY A 857 1.18 11.79 -2.43
N SER A 858 1.93 10.75 -2.81
CA SER A 858 1.69 9.96 -4.03
C SER A 858 0.31 9.28 -4.08
N LYS A 859 -0.37 9.10 -2.93
CA LYS A 859 -1.73 8.57 -2.83
C LYS A 859 -2.82 9.64 -2.91
N VAL A 860 -2.46 10.92 -2.77
CA VAL A 860 -3.41 12.03 -2.73
C VAL A 860 -3.93 12.33 -4.13
N ARG A 861 -5.25 12.45 -4.28
CA ARG A 861 -5.90 12.92 -5.50
C ARG A 861 -6.93 13.98 -5.15
N PHE A 862 -7.29 14.78 -6.16
CA PHE A 862 -8.34 15.79 -6.07
C PHE A 862 -9.36 15.55 -7.17
N ALA A 863 -10.63 15.50 -6.81
CA ALA A 863 -11.75 15.40 -7.76
C ALA A 863 -13.05 15.88 -7.10
N ASP A 864 -13.96 16.47 -7.86
CA ASP A 864 -15.29 16.86 -7.38
C ASP A 864 -16.18 15.61 -7.26
N ILE A 865 -16.23 15.03 -6.07
CA ILE A 865 -17.03 13.83 -5.78
C ILE A 865 -18.48 14.22 -5.51
N THR A 866 -18.70 15.39 -4.93
CA THR A 866 -20.01 15.83 -4.44
C THR A 866 -20.88 16.46 -5.55
N GLY A 867 -20.24 16.99 -6.59
CA GLY A 867 -20.86 17.75 -7.68
C GLY A 867 -21.05 19.23 -7.35
N ASP A 868 -20.33 19.75 -6.36
CA ASP A 868 -20.44 21.13 -5.90
C ASP A 868 -19.41 22.07 -6.55
N ARG A 869 -18.64 21.55 -7.51
CA ARG A 869 -17.52 22.13 -8.27
C ARG A 869 -16.22 22.27 -7.51
N ARG A 870 -16.17 21.90 -6.24
CA ARG A 870 -14.93 21.92 -5.46
C ARG A 870 -14.35 20.53 -5.43
N ALA A 871 -13.06 20.42 -5.67
CA ALA A 871 -12.39 19.15 -5.54
C ALA A 871 -12.27 18.73 -4.07
N GLU A 872 -12.70 17.49 -3.79
CA GLU A 872 -12.46 16.76 -2.55
C GLU A 872 -10.99 16.34 -2.43
N TYR A 873 -10.51 16.20 -1.19
CA TYR A 873 -9.21 15.59 -0.90
C TYR A 873 -9.39 14.07 -0.76
N LEU A 874 -8.72 13.29 -1.62
CA LEU A 874 -8.87 11.84 -1.71
C LEU A 874 -7.56 11.13 -1.38
N ILE A 875 -7.63 10.03 -0.64
CA ILE A 875 -6.53 9.06 -0.50
C ILE A 875 -6.91 7.80 -1.26
N VAL A 876 -6.10 7.46 -2.26
CA VAL A 876 -6.27 6.26 -3.07
C VAL A 876 -5.25 5.20 -2.66
N TYR A 877 -5.73 4.05 -2.22
CA TYR A 877 -4.93 2.91 -1.80
C TYR A 877 -4.69 1.93 -2.95
N ASP A 878 -3.66 1.11 -2.80
CA ASP A 878 -3.44 -0.03 -3.69
C ASP A 878 -4.66 -0.96 -3.66
N GLY A 879 -5.02 -1.53 -4.80
CA GLY A 879 -6.28 -2.28 -4.95
C GLY A 879 -7.53 -1.39 -5.14
N GLY A 880 -7.37 -0.07 -5.03
CA GLY A 880 -8.38 0.91 -5.43
C GLY A 880 -9.38 1.30 -4.36
N ALA A 881 -9.13 0.99 -3.08
CA ALA A 881 -9.90 1.58 -1.99
C ALA A 881 -9.64 3.09 -1.87
N VAL A 882 -10.65 3.88 -1.49
CA VAL A 882 -10.56 5.33 -1.47
C VAL A 882 -11.22 5.90 -0.21
N LYS A 883 -10.46 6.74 0.50
CA LYS A 883 -10.95 7.59 1.59
C LYS A 883 -11.08 9.03 1.09
N SER A 884 -12.18 9.70 1.44
CA SER A 884 -12.44 11.07 0.98
C SER A 884 -12.67 12.05 2.12
N TYR A 885 -12.40 13.32 1.84
CA TYR A 885 -12.61 14.46 2.72
C TYR A 885 -13.26 15.59 1.91
N ASN A 886 -14.50 15.93 2.28
CA ASN A 886 -15.35 16.93 1.66
C ASN A 886 -14.74 18.32 1.78
N ASN A 887 -14.61 19.02 0.65
CA ASN A 887 -14.23 20.42 0.66
C ASN A 887 -15.39 21.29 1.15
N THR A 888 -15.20 22.04 2.24
CA THR A 888 -16.28 22.82 2.86
C THR A 888 -16.60 24.13 2.16
N GLY A 889 -15.80 24.50 1.15
CA GLY A 889 -15.88 25.80 0.49
C GLY A 889 -15.30 26.95 1.31
N ASN A 890 -14.56 26.66 2.38
CA ASN A 890 -13.90 27.68 3.22
C ASN A 890 -12.49 28.07 2.72
N ILE A 891 -12.08 27.62 1.54
CA ILE A 891 -10.79 27.96 0.94
C ILE A 891 -11.01 29.17 0.01
N PRO A 892 -10.32 30.33 0.19
CA PRO A 892 -9.20 30.63 1.09
C PRO A 892 -9.59 31.25 2.44
N ASP A 893 -10.89 31.39 2.75
CA ASP A 893 -11.44 32.14 3.89
C ASP A 893 -10.88 31.72 5.28
N VAL A 894 -9.73 32.30 5.62
CA VAL A 894 -9.04 32.18 6.91
C VAL A 894 -9.95 32.73 8.01
N GLY A 895 -10.70 31.86 8.70
CA GLY A 895 -11.58 32.26 9.80
C GLY A 895 -12.84 31.42 9.99
N ARG A 896 -13.21 30.57 9.03
CA ARG A 896 -14.15 29.46 9.27
C ARG A 896 -13.39 28.27 9.88
N PRO A 897 -14.02 27.41 10.70
CA PRO A 897 -13.29 26.47 11.54
C PRO A 897 -12.55 25.36 10.77
N ARG A 898 -13.01 24.92 9.58
CA ARG A 898 -12.44 23.75 8.88
C ARG A 898 -12.55 23.84 7.35
N ASN A 899 -11.46 23.50 6.64
CA ASN A 899 -11.43 23.37 5.17
C ASN A 899 -11.98 22.02 4.67
N TRP A 900 -11.87 20.98 5.50
CA TRP A 900 -12.19 19.60 5.12
C TRP A 900 -13.04 18.91 6.18
N PHE A 901 -14.05 18.13 5.77
CA PHE A 901 -14.77 17.18 6.63
C PHE A 901 -14.54 15.75 6.16
N ALA A 902 -14.27 14.82 7.07
CA ALA A 902 -14.10 13.42 6.70
C ALA A 902 -15.41 12.85 6.12
N MET A 903 -15.33 12.25 4.93
CA MET A 903 -16.43 11.48 4.31
C MET A 903 -16.28 9.98 4.58
N GLY A 904 -15.14 9.54 5.11
CA GLY A 904 -14.82 8.13 5.34
C GLY A 904 -14.40 7.40 4.06
N VAL A 905 -14.56 6.08 4.07
CA VAL A 905 -14.26 5.22 2.91
C VAL A 905 -15.40 5.33 1.91
N ILE A 906 -15.14 5.95 0.76
CA ILE A 906 -16.13 6.12 -0.31
C ILE A 906 -16.10 4.99 -1.32
N ALA A 907 -15.01 4.22 -1.38
CA ALA A 907 -14.88 3.01 -2.21
C ALA A 907 -14.00 1.98 -1.51
N ALA A 908 -14.41 0.71 -1.48
CA ALA A 908 -13.60 -0.39 -0.94
C ALA A 908 -12.63 -1.00 -1.99
N GLY A 909 -12.65 -0.47 -3.22
CA GLY A 909 -12.03 -1.10 -4.39
C GLY A 909 -13.04 -1.91 -5.20
N VAL A 910 -12.69 -2.20 -6.46
CA VAL A 910 -13.56 -2.92 -7.41
C VAL A 910 -12.85 -4.13 -7.99
N SER A 911 -13.62 -5.06 -8.57
CA SER A 911 -13.09 -6.22 -9.29
C SER A 911 -13.46 -6.16 -10.78
N PRO A 912 -12.49 -6.33 -11.70
CA PRO A 912 -11.05 -6.52 -11.46
C PRO A 912 -10.35 -5.24 -10.95
N GLN A 913 -9.30 -5.41 -10.14
CA GLN A 913 -8.52 -4.31 -9.58
C GLN A 913 -7.55 -3.71 -10.60
N GLY A 914 -7.27 -2.41 -10.45
CA GLY A 914 -6.28 -1.67 -11.22
C GLY A 914 -6.11 -0.25 -10.66
N PRO A 915 -5.12 0.52 -11.14
CA PRO A 915 -4.98 1.92 -10.80
C PRO A 915 -6.27 2.72 -11.05
N VAL A 916 -6.62 3.55 -10.07
CA VAL A 916 -7.86 4.34 -10.07
C VAL A 916 -7.58 5.76 -10.56
N ARG A 917 -8.53 6.29 -11.33
CA ARG A 917 -8.63 7.69 -11.74
C ARG A 917 -10.06 8.18 -11.47
N PHE A 918 -10.20 9.50 -11.36
CA PHE A 918 -11.48 10.17 -11.13
C PHE A 918 -11.71 11.20 -12.22
N ALA A 919 -12.84 11.09 -12.91
CA ALA A 919 -13.28 12.05 -13.93
C ALA A 919 -14.77 11.85 -14.19
N ASP A 920 -15.47 12.91 -14.56
CA ASP A 920 -16.91 12.88 -14.88
C ASP A 920 -17.14 12.28 -16.27
N ILE A 921 -17.40 10.97 -16.37
CA ILE A 921 -17.53 10.28 -17.65
C ILE A 921 -18.93 10.42 -18.25
N ASN A 922 -19.93 10.73 -17.41
CA ASN A 922 -21.34 10.82 -17.81
C ASN A 922 -21.85 12.27 -17.98
N GLY A 923 -21.07 13.26 -17.53
CA GLY A 923 -21.36 14.69 -17.60
C GLY A 923 -22.37 15.19 -16.56
N ASP A 924 -22.53 14.48 -15.44
CA ASP A 924 -23.50 14.85 -14.39
C ASP A 924 -22.97 15.84 -13.35
N GLY A 925 -21.70 16.23 -13.49
CA GLY A 925 -20.98 17.15 -12.62
C GLY A 925 -20.19 16.45 -11.52
N LYS A 926 -20.25 15.12 -11.38
CA LYS A 926 -19.52 14.36 -10.37
C LYS A 926 -18.44 13.50 -11.01
N ALA A 927 -17.31 13.39 -10.33
CA ALA A 927 -16.28 12.47 -10.75
C ALA A 927 -16.69 11.01 -10.51
N ASP A 928 -16.52 10.21 -11.56
CA ASP A 928 -16.75 8.77 -11.56
C ASP A 928 -15.47 8.00 -11.20
N TYR A 929 -15.65 6.76 -10.72
CA TYR A 929 -14.54 5.87 -10.37
C TYR A 929 -14.09 5.08 -11.61
N LEU A 930 -12.89 5.34 -12.09
CA LEU A 930 -12.34 4.74 -13.30
C LEU A 930 -11.19 3.81 -12.97
N THR A 931 -11.33 2.53 -13.33
CA THR A 931 -10.24 1.54 -13.26
C THR A 931 -9.59 1.44 -14.63
N VAL A 932 -8.29 1.70 -14.68
CA VAL A 932 -7.50 1.64 -15.91
C VAL A 932 -6.62 0.38 -15.90
N PHE A 933 -6.45 -0.25 -17.05
CA PHE A 933 -5.69 -1.49 -17.20
C PHE A 933 -4.48 -1.31 -18.12
N GLU A 934 -3.51 -2.24 -18.05
CA GLU A 934 -2.22 -2.15 -18.75
C GLU A 934 -2.34 -2.05 -20.29
N ASP A 935 -3.35 -2.72 -20.85
CA ASP A 935 -3.70 -2.71 -22.28
C ASP A 935 -4.47 -1.45 -22.70
N GLY A 936 -4.75 -0.54 -21.76
CA GLY A 936 -5.43 0.74 -21.96
C GLY A 936 -6.96 0.67 -21.93
N HIS A 937 -7.57 -0.47 -21.62
CA HIS A 937 -9.03 -0.48 -21.40
C HIS A 937 -9.40 0.24 -20.10
N VAL A 938 -10.62 0.77 -20.03
CA VAL A 938 -11.14 1.52 -18.88
C VAL A 938 -12.50 0.98 -18.48
N ASN A 939 -12.63 0.62 -17.21
CA ASN A 939 -13.92 0.32 -16.58
C ASN A 939 -14.39 1.52 -15.75
N ALA A 940 -15.65 1.89 -15.88
CA ALA A 940 -16.25 2.94 -15.05
C ALA A 940 -17.26 2.36 -14.05
N HIS A 941 -17.28 2.98 -12.87
CA HIS A 941 -18.39 2.89 -11.94
C HIS A 941 -18.90 4.31 -11.68
N ILE A 942 -20.18 4.53 -11.95
CA ILE A 942 -20.80 5.85 -11.97
C ILE A 942 -21.15 6.29 -10.55
N ASN A 943 -20.84 7.53 -10.22
CA ASN A 943 -21.13 8.13 -8.92
C ASN A 943 -22.60 8.53 -8.82
N THR A 944 -23.45 7.62 -8.35
CA THR A 944 -24.89 7.88 -8.20
C THR A 944 -25.26 8.48 -6.83
N CYS A 945 -24.28 8.70 -5.95
CA CYS A 945 -24.52 9.21 -4.61
C CYS A 945 -24.99 10.67 -4.66
N SER A 946 -25.96 11.05 -3.82
CA SER A 946 -26.44 12.44 -3.74
C SER A 946 -25.65 13.34 -2.79
N TRP A 947 -24.55 12.84 -2.19
CA TRP A 947 -23.62 13.50 -1.25
C TRP A 947 -24.26 14.66 -0.47
N LYS A 948 -25.40 14.39 0.19
CA LYS A 948 -26.09 15.41 0.97
C LYS A 948 -25.43 15.46 2.34
N SER A 949 -25.06 16.65 2.76
CA SER A 949 -24.73 16.91 4.14
C SER A 949 -26.02 16.86 4.96
N ASP A 950 -26.18 15.90 5.85
CA ASP A 950 -27.22 15.96 6.88
C ASP A 950 -26.84 17.11 7.84
N ILE A 951 -27.29 18.32 7.51
CA ILE A 951 -27.22 19.53 8.37
C ILE A 951 -28.63 20.07 8.53
#